data_AF-A0A963E8S4-F1
#
_entry.id   AF-A0A963E8S4-F1
#
_cell.length_a   1.000
_cell.length_b   1.000
_cell.length_c   1.000
_cell.angle_alpha   90.00
_cell.angle_beta   90.00
_cell.angle_gamma   90.00
#
_symmetry.space_group_name_H-M   'P 1'
#
loop_
_entity.id
_entity.type
_entity.pdbx_description
1 polymer ?
#
loop_
_entity_poly.entity_id
_entity_poly.type
_entity_poly.pdbx_seq_one_letter_code
_entity_poly.pdbx_strand_id
1 'polypeptide(L)'
;AQGHGKGSVWIDDLSFEQREPAQAHPLPPVVSASTVATDHPPAAVFDADPATSWRSGALAEDQWLMLDFLRPREYGGLVIDWDPDDYAADYQVQVSDDGNDWQTVYTVRDGNGRRDYLYLPDAESRYLRLNLQRSSRGRGYGIGRVQVRSYEFSRSPNQFFEAIARDNPRGYYPRYFQGEQCYWTVVGASGDGKQALFDEDGALEVDKGGFTIAPFLFADGRLLTWADMEPVQDLANGYLPIPSVRWEHEHFWLAITAFAVGPPGESALYARYRLENLSAETRHVTLFLAVRPFQVNPPWQSLNMQGGVSPIRELSYADRAIRVNRTGKKVEVLTEPDRFRAVTFDQGPIVDYLAVGKLPDGDTVDDAFGYASGALEYGWDLRPGEGREVYLRIPFHAAKTGPRAPTDVEASARANQLLEQTRREWEARLDRVELKLPPAARRIADSIKSNLAYILINRAGPAIQPGARAYARSWIRDGALISAALLGMGYTEEVREFLQWYAPHQAADGRIPCCVDQRGADPVPEHDSHGEFIFAVMAYYRYTRDVGFLREMWPYVARAVGYIDSLRQQRLTEKYRTDPDCLAYCGLVPESISHEGYASQPRHSYWDNFFVLRGLKDAAAMAVVLGEDVEAERFAAMHRAFRQDLYASILETMKLHRIDYIPGAVELGDFDPPATTIAVAPGGELGWLPQPALDRTFERYDEFFRQRLENPTWEAYTPYELRVVGTMIRLGQRDRALRELAFFFEGQRPAAWNQWAEVVWREPRQPRFIGDMPHTWIGADFIRSARALFAYEREVDQALVIGAGIPPTWATSPEGVTVKRLPTWHGTLNYRMAMSDPDTLRVRLSGDVVVPPGGIVLHSPLDRPLRAVTVNGQPIPTLTTDTVRIDRFPAEVDLHYPSIPAQ
;
A
#
# COMPACT_ATOMS: atom_id res chain seq x y z
N ALA A 1 -11.21 25.38 -6.63
CA ALA A 1 -12.12 25.75 -7.73
C ALA A 1 -11.96 24.70 -8.82
N GLN A 2 -13.05 24.00 -9.18
CA GLN A 2 -13.10 23.02 -10.27
C GLN A 2 -13.37 23.78 -11.58
N GLY A 3 -12.32 24.03 -12.36
CA GLY A 3 -12.44 24.46 -13.75
C GLY A 3 -12.09 23.29 -14.65
N HIS A 4 -13.10 22.55 -15.12
CA HIS A 4 -12.93 21.60 -16.22
C HIS A 4 -12.73 22.39 -17.52
N GLY A 5 -11.49 22.77 -17.80
CA GLY A 5 -11.12 23.26 -19.13
C GLY A 5 -11.09 22.08 -20.11
N LYS A 6 -11.93 22.12 -21.15
CA LYS A 6 -11.66 21.38 -22.39
C LYS A 6 -10.79 22.29 -23.25
N GLY A 7 -9.64 21.79 -23.67
CA GLY A 7 -8.71 22.47 -24.57
C GLY A 7 -7.89 21.45 -25.35
N SER A 8 -7.36 21.87 -26.48
CA SER A 8 -6.41 21.10 -27.27
C SER A 8 -5.09 21.85 -27.26
N VAL A 9 -3.98 21.12 -27.11
CA VAL A 9 -2.63 21.67 -27.34
C VAL A 9 -2.20 21.17 -28.70
N TRP A 10 -1.91 22.11 -29.61
CA TRP A 10 -1.22 21.82 -30.85
C TRP A 10 0.23 22.24 -30.65
N ILE A 11 1.11 21.25 -30.60
CA ILE A 11 2.56 21.46 -30.58
C ILE A 11 3.00 21.37 -32.03
N ASP A 12 3.29 22.53 -32.63
CA ASP A 12 3.98 22.61 -33.91
C ASP A 12 5.48 22.82 -33.63
N ASP A 13 6.36 22.37 -34.52
CA ASP A 13 7.82 22.55 -34.40
C ASP A 13 8.47 22.00 -33.11
N LEU A 14 8.00 20.85 -32.62
CA LEU A 14 8.74 20.10 -31.58
C LEU A 14 10.11 19.71 -32.14
N SER A 15 11.15 20.39 -31.69
CA SER A 15 12.54 20.11 -32.04
C SER A 15 13.32 19.84 -30.76
N PHE A 16 14.23 18.87 -30.84
CA PHE A 16 15.23 18.64 -29.80
C PHE A 16 16.44 19.46 -30.16
N GLU A 17 16.66 20.58 -29.47
CA GLU A 17 17.94 21.27 -29.51
C GLU A 17 18.90 20.55 -28.58
N GLN A 18 20.00 20.03 -29.13
CA GLN A 18 21.07 19.49 -28.31
C GLN A 18 21.69 20.64 -27.52
N ARG A 19 21.36 20.71 -26.22
CA ARG A 19 22.12 21.56 -25.30
C ARG A 19 23.51 20.97 -25.15
N GLU A 20 24.51 21.84 -25.13
CA GLU A 20 25.85 21.44 -24.74
C GLU A 20 25.76 20.67 -23.40
N PRO A 21 26.42 19.52 -23.24
CA PRO A 21 26.44 18.80 -21.98
C PRO A 21 26.82 19.77 -20.86
N ALA A 22 26.20 19.64 -19.67
CA ALA A 22 26.60 20.42 -18.51
C ALA A 22 28.07 20.15 -18.18
N GLN A 23 28.97 20.96 -18.76
CA GLN A 23 30.39 20.88 -18.51
C GLN A 23 30.63 21.50 -17.13
N ALA A 24 31.44 20.85 -16.30
CA ALA A 24 31.91 21.43 -15.05
C ALA A 24 32.45 22.83 -15.35
N HIS A 25 31.89 23.86 -14.74
CA HIS A 25 32.29 25.24 -14.99
C HIS A 25 33.77 25.40 -14.61
N PRO A 26 34.70 25.51 -15.58
CA PRO A 26 36.12 25.32 -15.31
C PRO A 26 36.78 26.59 -14.75
N LEU A 27 36.09 27.73 -14.85
CA LEU A 27 36.57 29.00 -14.37
C LEU A 27 36.06 29.24 -12.94
N PRO A 28 36.95 29.55 -11.98
CA PRO A 28 36.54 30.02 -10.68
C PRO A 28 35.85 31.39 -10.82
N PRO A 29 34.74 31.63 -10.11
CA PRO A 29 34.09 32.93 -10.13
C PRO A 29 34.99 34.03 -9.55
N VAL A 30 34.90 35.23 -10.10
CA VAL A 30 35.52 36.42 -9.50
C VAL A 30 34.58 36.97 -8.43
N VAL A 31 35.10 37.16 -7.21
CA VAL A 31 34.30 37.62 -6.08
C VAL A 31 34.64 39.06 -5.75
N SER A 32 33.63 39.91 -5.61
CA SER A 32 33.76 41.27 -5.13
C SER A 32 32.70 41.55 -4.06
N ALA A 33 32.93 42.59 -3.26
CA ALA A 33 32.00 43.00 -2.21
C ALA A 33 31.97 44.53 -2.11
N SER A 34 30.91 45.07 -1.52
CA SER A 34 30.76 46.51 -1.23
C SER A 34 31.87 47.04 -0.31
N THR A 35 32.21 46.28 0.73
CA THR A 35 33.27 46.61 1.69
C THR A 35 33.98 45.33 2.16
N VAL A 36 35.18 45.49 2.71
CA VAL A 36 36.05 44.37 3.14
C VAL A 36 36.76 44.76 4.44
N ALA A 37 36.71 43.91 5.45
CA ALA A 37 37.54 44.01 6.64
C ALA A 37 38.95 43.45 6.39
N THR A 38 39.95 43.99 7.08
CA THR A 38 41.35 43.53 7.00
C THR A 38 41.44 42.02 7.22
N ASP A 39 42.21 41.32 6.39
CA ASP A 39 42.43 39.86 6.42
C ASP A 39 41.20 38.98 6.12
N HIS A 40 40.09 39.57 5.68
CA HIS A 40 38.85 38.86 5.35
C HIS A 40 38.36 39.15 3.91
N PRO A 41 39.17 38.83 2.87
CA PRO A 41 38.87 39.18 1.49
C PRO A 41 37.62 38.48 0.94
N PRO A 42 36.90 39.04 -0.06
CA PRO A 42 35.70 38.42 -0.62
C PRO A 42 35.90 37.01 -1.16
N ALA A 43 37.07 36.72 -1.73
CA ALA A 43 37.39 35.39 -2.28
C ALA A 43 37.41 34.27 -1.22
N ALA A 44 37.55 34.61 0.07
CA ALA A 44 37.61 33.64 1.16
C ALA A 44 36.35 32.78 1.29
N VAL A 45 35.20 33.21 0.74
CA VAL A 45 33.96 32.41 0.74
C VAL A 45 34.04 31.11 -0.06
N PHE A 46 35.07 30.92 -0.90
CA PHE A 46 35.28 29.67 -1.63
C PHE A 46 36.38 28.79 -1.04
N ASP A 47 37.04 29.24 0.01
CA ASP A 47 38.07 28.47 0.67
C ASP A 47 37.44 27.27 1.40
N ALA A 48 38.17 26.16 1.42
CA ALA A 48 37.76 24.96 2.16
C ALA A 48 38.12 25.05 3.64
N ASP A 49 38.95 26.02 4.03
CA ASP A 49 39.38 26.23 5.42
C ASP A 49 38.28 26.96 6.21
N PRO A 50 37.71 26.37 7.27
CA PRO A 50 36.70 27.05 8.09
C PRO A 50 37.25 28.25 8.86
N ALA A 51 38.57 28.46 8.92
CA ALA A 51 39.18 29.62 9.55
C ALA A 51 39.17 30.88 8.67
N THR A 52 38.95 30.73 7.36
CA THR A 52 38.86 31.84 6.41
C THR A 52 37.40 32.27 6.23
N SER A 53 37.16 33.57 6.12
CA SER A 53 35.82 34.13 5.89
C SER A 53 35.91 35.49 5.21
N TRP A 54 34.89 35.85 4.44
CA TRP A 54 34.68 37.25 4.07
C TRP A 54 33.98 37.96 5.22
N ARG A 55 34.40 39.20 5.49
CA ARG A 55 33.73 40.11 6.42
C ARG A 55 33.60 41.49 5.81
N SER A 56 32.41 42.08 5.92
CA SER A 56 32.18 43.48 5.52
C SER A 56 32.90 44.45 6.47
N GLY A 57 32.97 45.72 6.07
CA GLY A 57 33.28 46.80 7.00
C GLY A 57 32.25 46.89 8.13
N ALA A 58 32.60 47.60 9.21
CA ALA A 58 31.77 47.74 10.43
C ALA A 58 30.58 48.71 10.27
N LEU A 59 29.92 48.69 9.10
CA LEU A 59 28.75 49.50 8.78
C LEU A 59 27.50 48.61 8.67
N ALA A 60 26.43 49.02 9.34
CA ALA A 60 25.15 48.32 9.38
C ALA A 60 24.21 48.63 8.20
N GLU A 61 24.72 49.29 7.16
CA GLU A 61 23.98 49.62 5.94
C GLU A 61 23.84 48.41 5.00
N ASP A 62 23.09 48.58 3.90
CA ASP A 62 22.99 47.57 2.86
C ASP A 62 24.39 47.24 2.30
N GLN A 63 24.82 46.00 2.43
CA GLN A 63 26.09 45.50 1.91
C GLN A 63 25.82 44.43 0.86
N TRP A 64 26.78 44.16 -0.02
CA TRP A 64 26.63 43.08 -0.99
C TRP A 64 27.92 42.30 -1.20
N LEU A 65 27.75 41.02 -1.55
CA LEU A 65 28.80 40.15 -2.07
C LEU A 65 28.34 39.62 -3.44
N MET A 66 29.19 39.76 -4.45
CA MET A 66 28.88 39.43 -5.84
C MET A 66 29.85 38.38 -6.39
N LEU A 67 29.30 37.44 -7.14
CA LEU A 67 30.00 36.42 -7.93
C LEU A 67 29.84 36.75 -9.41
N ASP A 68 30.93 36.96 -10.14
CA ASP A 68 30.96 36.99 -11.61
C ASP A 68 31.46 35.63 -12.11
N PHE A 69 30.57 34.85 -12.75
CA PHE A 69 30.89 33.56 -13.35
C PHE A 69 31.66 33.68 -14.68
N LEU A 70 31.94 34.91 -15.15
CA LEU A 70 32.61 35.27 -16.40
C LEU A 70 31.82 34.95 -17.68
N ARG A 71 30.89 34.00 -17.60
CA ARG A 71 29.92 33.62 -18.62
C ARG A 71 28.61 33.17 -17.94
N PRO A 72 27.48 33.14 -18.66
CA PRO A 72 26.25 32.55 -18.13
C PRO A 72 26.49 31.15 -17.59
N ARG A 73 25.96 30.88 -16.40
CA ARG A 73 26.08 29.62 -15.68
C ARG A 73 24.73 29.23 -15.11
N GLU A 74 24.32 27.99 -15.38
CA GLU A 74 23.19 27.35 -14.71
C GLU A 74 23.61 26.81 -13.34
N TYR A 75 22.73 26.97 -12.35
CA TYR A 75 22.89 26.42 -11.01
C TYR A 75 21.52 26.11 -10.41
N GLY A 76 21.49 25.14 -9.49
CA GLY A 76 20.25 24.71 -8.84
C GLY A 76 20.04 25.32 -7.45
N GLY A 77 21.08 25.90 -6.85
CA GLY A 77 20.95 26.43 -5.49
C GLY A 77 22.24 26.98 -4.92
N LEU A 78 22.11 27.54 -3.73
CA LEU A 78 23.25 27.99 -2.92
C LEU A 78 23.23 27.28 -1.57
N VAL A 79 24.42 26.99 -1.05
CA VAL A 79 24.61 26.69 0.38
C VAL A 79 25.50 27.77 0.96
N ILE A 80 25.03 28.44 2.01
CA ILE A 80 25.74 29.55 2.65
C ILE A 80 26.04 29.14 4.10
N ASP A 81 27.31 29.07 4.46
CA ASP A 81 27.76 28.95 5.84
C ASP A 81 28.07 30.35 6.37
N TRP A 82 27.23 30.87 7.26
CA TRP A 82 27.39 32.18 7.85
C TRP A 82 28.44 32.21 8.98
N ASP A 83 28.99 33.40 9.27
CA ASP A 83 29.66 33.64 10.54
C ASP A 83 28.62 33.54 11.68
N PRO A 84 28.87 32.76 12.75
CA PRO A 84 27.89 32.54 13.82
C PRO A 84 27.43 33.81 14.54
N ASP A 85 28.23 34.87 14.46
CA ASP A 85 28.10 36.08 15.25
C ASP A 85 27.62 37.26 14.38
N ASP A 86 28.20 37.45 13.19
CA ASP A 86 27.96 38.59 12.30
C ASP A 86 27.28 38.16 10.98
N TYR A 87 26.09 37.57 11.01
CA TYR A 87 25.38 37.10 9.80
C TYR A 87 24.32 38.07 9.29
N ALA A 88 23.79 37.81 8.08
CA ALA A 88 22.64 38.52 7.55
C ALA A 88 21.33 37.84 8.01
N ALA A 89 20.53 38.54 8.80
CA ALA A 89 19.18 38.11 9.15
C ALA A 89 18.20 38.31 7.99
N ASP A 90 18.35 39.40 7.22
CA ASP A 90 17.59 39.63 6.00
C ASP A 90 18.53 39.85 4.82
N TYR A 91 18.29 39.14 3.72
CA TYR A 91 19.03 39.33 2.48
C TYR A 91 18.24 38.86 1.26
N GLN A 92 18.68 39.31 0.09
CA GLN A 92 18.15 38.90 -1.20
C GLN A 92 19.23 38.23 -2.04
N VAL A 93 18.86 37.17 -2.74
CA VAL A 93 19.67 36.62 -3.83
C VAL A 93 19.19 37.26 -5.11
N GLN A 94 20.10 37.90 -5.81
CA GLN A 94 19.83 38.61 -7.05
C GLN A 94 20.71 38.07 -8.17
N VAL A 95 20.18 38.03 -9.38
CA VAL A 95 20.87 37.56 -10.59
C VAL A 95 20.86 38.65 -11.65
N SER A 96 21.87 38.65 -12.51
CA SER A 96 22.00 39.60 -13.63
C SER A 96 22.86 39.01 -14.75
N ASP A 97 22.56 39.37 -15.99
CA ASP A 97 23.38 39.01 -17.16
C ASP A 97 24.45 40.05 -17.48
N ASP A 98 24.22 41.31 -17.10
CA ASP A 98 25.05 42.45 -17.48
C ASP A 98 25.74 43.15 -16.29
N GLY A 99 25.32 42.83 -15.06
CA GLY A 99 25.82 43.40 -13.81
C GLY A 99 25.14 44.71 -13.40
N ASN A 100 24.20 45.24 -14.20
CA ASN A 100 23.51 46.51 -13.94
C ASN A 100 22.03 46.29 -13.64
N ASP A 101 21.36 45.43 -14.41
CA ASP A 101 19.94 45.11 -14.22
C ASP A 101 19.82 43.84 -13.37
N TRP A 102 19.23 43.98 -12.18
CA TRP A 102 19.19 42.92 -11.18
C TRP A 102 17.77 42.42 -10.93
N GLN A 103 17.60 41.10 -11.02
CA GLN A 103 16.37 40.41 -10.65
C GLN A 103 16.54 39.70 -9.32
N THR A 104 15.62 39.88 -8.38
CA THR A 104 15.60 39.09 -7.14
C THR A 104 14.98 37.71 -7.42
N VAL A 105 15.73 36.65 -7.12
CA VAL A 105 15.29 35.25 -7.31
C VAL A 105 14.97 34.55 -6.00
N TYR A 106 15.46 35.07 -4.87
CA TYR A 106 15.14 34.56 -3.53
C TYR A 106 15.24 35.67 -2.49
N THR A 107 14.44 35.61 -1.44
CA THR A 107 14.49 36.55 -0.31
C THR A 107 14.43 35.75 0.98
N VAL A 108 15.43 35.95 1.84
CA VAL A 108 15.48 35.41 3.20
C VAL A 108 15.09 36.50 4.18
N ARG A 109 14.28 36.13 5.17
CA ARG A 109 13.88 36.97 6.30
C ARG A 109 14.09 36.22 7.61
N ASP A 110 14.53 36.95 8.62
CA ASP A 110 14.74 36.43 9.98
C ASP A 110 15.65 35.18 10.03
N GLY A 111 16.66 35.13 9.15
CA GLY A 111 17.65 34.05 9.09
C GLY A 111 18.36 33.85 10.44
N ASN A 112 18.79 32.61 10.71
CA ASN A 112 19.31 32.20 12.02
C ASN A 112 20.85 32.20 12.12
N GLY A 113 21.55 32.59 11.06
CA GLY A 113 23.02 32.66 11.04
C GLY A 113 23.73 31.32 11.03
N ARG A 114 23.03 30.23 10.72
CA ARG A 114 23.62 28.90 10.56
C ARG A 114 23.94 28.64 9.08
N ARG A 115 23.71 27.42 8.61
CA ARG A 115 23.79 27.07 7.21
C ARG A 115 22.45 27.30 6.54
N ASP A 116 22.43 28.11 5.51
CA ASP A 116 21.27 28.30 4.65
C ASP A 116 21.38 27.42 3.41
N TYR A 117 20.25 26.86 2.98
CA TYR A 117 20.11 26.14 1.72
C TYR A 117 19.09 26.87 0.87
N LEU A 118 19.45 27.33 -0.32
CA LEU A 118 18.57 28.15 -1.16
C LEU A 118 18.17 27.37 -2.41
N TYR A 119 16.86 27.24 -2.65
CA TYR A 119 16.30 26.48 -3.76
C TYR A 119 16.14 27.38 -5.00
N LEU A 120 16.98 27.18 -6.02
CA LEU A 120 17.07 27.99 -7.24
C LEU A 120 17.13 27.10 -8.50
N PRO A 121 16.16 26.19 -8.73
CA PRO A 121 16.28 25.14 -9.77
C PRO A 121 16.37 25.67 -11.20
N ASP A 122 15.82 26.86 -11.47
CA ASP A 122 15.71 27.44 -12.82
C ASP A 122 16.62 28.67 -12.98
N ALA A 123 17.67 28.80 -12.16
CA ALA A 123 18.53 29.97 -12.19
C ALA A 123 19.70 29.80 -13.17
N GLU A 124 19.77 30.69 -14.15
CA GLU A 124 20.90 30.87 -15.06
C GLU A 124 21.26 32.35 -15.11
N SER A 125 22.54 32.68 -14.87
CA SER A 125 23.02 34.06 -15.00
C SER A 125 24.54 34.12 -15.09
N ARG A 126 25.07 35.27 -15.51
CA ARG A 126 26.51 35.56 -15.38
C ARG A 126 26.89 36.05 -13.99
N TYR A 127 26.06 36.92 -13.40
CA TYR A 127 26.30 37.51 -12.09
C TYR A 127 25.28 37.02 -11.07
N LEU A 128 25.74 36.77 -9.84
CA LEU A 128 24.91 36.49 -8.67
C LEU A 128 25.35 37.41 -7.54
N ARG A 129 24.40 38.05 -6.86
CA ARG A 129 24.64 38.98 -5.74
C ARG A 129 23.81 38.60 -4.53
N LEU A 130 24.48 38.47 -3.39
CA LEU A 130 23.85 38.47 -2.07
C LEU A 130 23.74 39.93 -1.63
N ASN A 131 22.52 40.47 -1.62
CA ASN A 131 22.23 41.82 -1.14
C ASN A 131 21.76 41.75 0.33
N LEU A 132 22.65 42.11 1.25
CA LEU A 132 22.53 41.95 2.69
C LEU A 132 21.89 43.20 3.31
N GLN A 133 20.70 43.04 3.90
CA GLN A 133 19.81 44.16 4.28
C GLN A 133 19.73 44.38 5.79
N ARG A 134 19.87 43.32 6.60
CA ARG A 134 19.81 43.42 8.06
C ARG A 134 20.84 42.53 8.72
N SER A 135 21.82 43.14 9.39
CA SER A 135 22.84 42.45 10.20
C SER A 135 22.26 41.96 11.53
N SER A 136 22.65 40.76 11.96
CA SER A 136 22.26 40.15 13.24
C SER A 136 22.58 41.04 14.46
N ARG A 137 23.70 41.77 14.43
CA ARG A 137 24.18 42.63 15.53
C ARG A 137 24.19 44.12 15.20
N GLY A 138 23.73 44.51 14.00
CA GLY A 138 23.77 45.89 13.53
C GLY A 138 25.19 46.44 13.42
N ARG A 139 26.16 45.60 13.03
CA ARG A 139 27.58 46.00 12.87
C ARG A 139 28.09 45.74 11.46
N GLY A 140 28.00 44.50 11.00
CA GLY A 140 28.49 44.08 9.69
C GLY A 140 28.05 42.65 9.39
N TYR A 141 28.63 42.07 8.35
CA TYR A 141 28.30 40.74 7.84
C TYR A 141 29.57 39.90 7.67
N GLY A 142 29.42 38.59 7.84
CA GLY A 142 30.48 37.60 7.77
C GLY A 142 29.94 36.34 7.12
N ILE A 143 30.63 35.89 6.07
CA ILE A 143 30.30 34.65 5.35
C ILE A 143 31.53 33.77 5.39
N GLY A 144 31.39 32.60 6.03
CA GLY A 144 32.45 31.59 6.04
C GLY A 144 32.58 30.93 4.69
N ARG A 145 31.46 30.50 4.10
CA ARG A 145 31.48 29.77 2.83
C ARG A 145 30.24 29.99 1.97
N VAL A 146 30.42 30.03 0.65
CA VAL A 146 29.36 29.97 -0.35
C VAL A 146 29.64 28.81 -1.30
N GLN A 147 28.65 27.93 -1.47
CA GLN A 147 28.72 26.82 -2.42
C GLN A 147 27.64 26.99 -3.47
N VAL A 148 28.05 27.18 -4.73
CA VAL A 148 27.13 27.20 -5.88
C VAL A 148 26.85 25.76 -6.31
N ARG A 149 25.62 25.32 -6.12
CA ARG A 149 25.18 23.94 -6.37
C ARG A 149 24.66 23.78 -7.80
N SER A 150 24.88 22.62 -8.39
CA SER A 150 24.37 22.28 -9.73
C SER A 150 22.86 22.12 -9.74
N TYR A 151 22.25 22.09 -10.93
CA TYR A 151 20.84 21.74 -11.13
C TYR A 151 20.43 20.45 -10.37
N GLU A 152 21.27 19.40 -10.40
CA GLU A 152 21.01 18.12 -9.71
C GLU A 152 20.79 18.24 -8.20
N PHE A 153 21.27 19.31 -7.55
CA PHE A 153 21.04 19.51 -6.12
C PHE A 153 19.56 19.78 -5.78
N SER A 154 18.81 20.34 -6.72
CA SER A 154 17.47 20.88 -6.49
C SER A 154 16.51 20.64 -7.67
N ARG A 155 16.83 19.69 -8.56
CA ARG A 155 15.98 19.28 -9.70
C ARG A 155 14.51 19.07 -9.32
N SER A 156 14.24 18.72 -8.07
CA SER A 156 12.91 18.79 -7.46
C SER A 156 13.03 19.12 -5.98
N PRO A 157 11.94 19.53 -5.31
CA PRO A 157 11.94 19.69 -3.86
C PRO A 157 12.36 18.42 -3.11
N ASN A 158 11.99 17.23 -3.59
CA ASN A 158 12.43 15.97 -3.01
C ASN A 158 13.96 15.83 -3.05
N GLN A 159 14.58 16.14 -4.20
CA GLN A 159 16.04 16.07 -4.35
C GLN A 159 16.77 17.08 -3.47
N PHE A 160 16.17 18.27 -3.32
CA PHE A 160 16.67 19.33 -2.44
C PHE A 160 16.65 18.89 -0.96
N PHE A 161 15.52 18.37 -0.47
CA PHE A 161 15.43 17.87 0.90
C PHE A 161 16.27 16.62 1.14
N GLU A 162 16.47 15.77 0.15
CA GLU A 162 17.41 14.65 0.24
C GLU A 162 18.85 15.16 0.41
N ALA A 163 19.26 16.19 -0.33
CA ALA A 163 20.57 16.79 -0.19
C ALA A 163 20.76 17.43 1.19
N ILE A 164 19.75 18.15 1.70
CA ILE A 164 19.77 18.71 3.06
C ILE A 164 19.86 17.59 4.10
N ALA A 165 19.07 16.52 3.95
CA ALA A 165 19.08 15.42 4.92
C ALA A 165 20.45 14.75 5.03
N ARG A 166 21.18 14.58 3.91
CA ARG A 166 22.54 14.00 3.90
C ARG A 166 23.57 14.85 4.66
N ASP A 167 23.37 16.17 4.70
CA ASP A 167 24.23 17.09 5.44
C ASP A 167 23.86 17.20 6.93
N ASN A 168 22.81 16.51 7.36
CA ASN A 168 22.27 16.58 8.72
C ASN A 168 22.31 15.22 9.44
N PRO A 169 22.26 15.20 10.79
CA PRO A 169 22.24 13.95 11.55
C PRO A 169 21.08 13.03 11.13
N ARG A 170 21.38 11.73 11.07
CA ARG A 170 20.35 10.69 10.92
C ARG A 170 19.32 10.82 12.04
N GLY A 171 18.03 10.66 11.73
CA GLY A 171 16.94 10.93 12.67
C GLY A 171 16.26 12.27 12.48
N TYR A 172 16.97 13.28 11.93
CA TYR A 172 16.41 14.63 11.80
C TYR A 172 15.38 14.72 10.68
N TYR A 173 15.54 13.94 9.61
CA TYR A 173 14.60 13.88 8.48
C TYR A 173 13.97 12.48 8.41
N PRO A 174 12.85 12.31 7.69
CA PRO A 174 12.33 10.99 7.36
C PRO A 174 13.44 10.08 6.81
N ARG A 175 13.45 8.83 7.26
CA ARG A 175 14.44 7.81 6.90
C ARG A 175 14.69 7.71 5.39
N TYR A 176 13.65 7.86 4.57
CA TYR A 176 13.77 7.77 3.13
C TYR A 176 14.65 8.85 2.48
N PHE A 177 14.79 10.03 3.11
CA PHE A 177 15.75 11.03 2.62
C PHE A 177 17.22 10.69 2.94
N GLN A 178 17.45 9.64 3.74
CA GLN A 178 18.77 9.04 3.98
C GLN A 178 19.03 7.83 3.07
N GLY A 179 18.18 7.60 2.05
CA GLY A 179 18.31 6.46 1.14
C GLY A 179 17.89 5.11 1.73
N GLU A 180 17.14 5.12 2.83
CA GLU A 180 16.64 3.91 3.49
C GLU A 180 15.12 3.74 3.25
N GLN A 181 14.67 2.56 2.80
CA GLN A 181 13.25 2.25 2.65
C GLN A 181 12.49 2.37 3.97
N CYS A 182 11.33 3.01 3.92
CA CYS A 182 10.36 3.09 5.00
C CYS A 182 9.08 2.32 4.62
N TYR A 183 8.46 1.65 5.59
CA TYR A 183 7.23 0.89 5.47
C TYR A 183 6.09 1.56 6.28
N TRP A 184 4.86 1.46 5.79
CA TRP A 184 3.67 2.09 6.37
C TRP A 184 2.41 1.21 6.35
N THR A 185 1.41 1.54 7.16
CA THR A 185 0.06 0.98 7.09
C THR A 185 -0.97 2.10 6.94
N VAL A 186 -2.20 1.74 6.56
CA VAL A 186 -3.34 2.66 6.51
C VAL A 186 -4.08 2.74 7.83
N VAL A 187 -4.61 3.92 8.14
CA VAL A 187 -5.52 4.17 9.28
C VAL A 187 -6.75 4.92 8.77
N GLY A 188 -7.92 4.30 8.84
CA GLY A 188 -9.16 4.87 8.32
C GLY A 188 -10.41 4.15 8.81
N ALA A 189 -11.56 4.76 8.55
CA ALA A 189 -12.86 4.13 8.79
C ALA A 189 -13.26 3.31 7.55
N SER A 190 -13.99 2.20 7.75
CA SER A 190 -14.46 1.36 6.65
C SER A 190 -15.30 2.15 5.64
N GLY A 191 -14.91 2.13 4.36
CA GLY A 191 -15.63 2.75 3.26
C GLY A 191 -15.55 4.28 3.21
N ASP A 192 -14.75 4.92 4.06
CA ASP A 192 -14.52 6.36 3.96
C ASP A 192 -13.57 6.67 2.80
N GLY A 193 -13.86 7.71 2.02
CA GLY A 193 -12.99 8.15 0.91
C GLY A 193 -11.69 8.80 1.36
N LYS A 194 -11.41 8.86 2.67
CA LYS A 194 -10.18 9.40 3.24
C LYS A 194 -9.57 8.45 4.28
N GLN A 195 -8.24 8.30 4.20
CA GLN A 195 -7.45 7.59 5.18
C GLN A 195 -6.05 8.21 5.36
N ALA A 196 -5.48 8.01 6.54
CA ALA A 196 -4.12 8.39 6.90
C ALA A 196 -3.12 7.27 6.59
N LEU A 197 -1.83 7.60 6.54
CA LEU A 197 -0.75 6.61 6.62
C LEU A 197 -0.03 6.75 7.95
N PHE A 198 0.41 5.62 8.49
CA PHE A 198 1.19 5.53 9.70
C PHE A 198 2.44 4.71 9.41
N ASP A 199 3.61 5.31 9.57
CA ASP A 199 4.88 4.66 9.25
C ASP A 199 5.46 3.85 10.41
N GLU A 200 6.41 2.98 10.10
CA GLU A 200 7.05 2.08 11.06
C GLU A 200 7.89 2.80 12.13
N ASP A 201 8.19 4.10 11.91
CA ASP A 201 8.93 4.96 12.82
C ASP A 201 8.00 5.77 13.74
N GLY A 202 6.67 5.74 13.49
CA GLY A 202 5.65 6.40 14.31
C GLY A 202 5.23 7.79 13.80
N ALA A 203 5.62 8.19 12.59
CA ALA A 203 5.12 9.39 11.93
C ALA A 203 3.74 9.15 11.29
N LEU A 204 2.87 10.14 11.41
CA LEU A 204 1.48 10.05 10.97
C LEU A 204 1.19 11.06 9.85
N GLU A 205 1.01 10.58 8.63
CA GLU A 205 0.52 11.38 7.50
C GLU A 205 -1.00 11.55 7.62
N VAL A 206 -1.45 12.79 7.78
CA VAL A 206 -2.82 13.08 8.25
C VAL A 206 -3.93 13.03 7.19
N ASP A 207 -3.55 13.04 5.92
CA ASP A 207 -4.44 12.93 4.75
C ASP A 207 -3.61 12.56 3.52
N LYS A 208 -4.27 12.14 2.43
CA LYS A 208 -3.57 11.79 1.18
C LYS A 208 -2.70 12.94 0.66
N GLY A 209 -1.39 12.70 0.59
CA GLY A 209 -0.42 13.71 0.12
C GLY A 209 -0.23 14.87 1.09
N GLY A 210 -0.61 14.67 2.36
CA GLY A 210 -0.54 15.68 3.40
C GLY A 210 0.77 15.66 4.20
N PHE A 211 0.85 16.58 5.15
CA PHE A 211 1.96 16.68 6.08
C PHE A 211 1.93 15.56 7.13
N THR A 212 3.04 15.43 7.86
CA THR A 212 3.18 14.46 8.95
C THR A 212 3.19 15.13 10.31
N ILE A 213 2.71 14.39 11.30
CA ILE A 213 3.00 14.66 12.71
C ILE A 213 4.01 13.62 13.15
N ALA A 214 5.20 14.05 13.57
CA ALA A 214 6.31 13.19 13.95
C ALA A 214 6.70 13.40 15.42
N PRO A 215 6.87 12.33 16.22
CA PRO A 215 7.30 12.43 17.61
C PRO A 215 8.81 12.65 17.73
N PHE A 216 9.23 13.37 18.77
CA PHE A 216 10.62 13.47 19.23
C PHE A 216 10.65 13.52 20.76
N LEU A 217 11.68 12.98 21.40
CA LEU A 217 11.88 13.08 22.84
C LEU A 217 13.16 13.84 23.14
N PHE A 218 13.13 14.79 24.07
CA PHE A 218 14.34 15.40 24.62
C PHE A 218 14.48 14.98 26.08
N ALA A 219 15.56 14.28 26.39
CA ALA A 219 15.87 13.77 27.72
C ALA A 219 17.38 13.72 27.90
N ASP A 220 17.86 13.92 29.13
CA ASP A 220 19.28 13.84 29.48
C ASP A 220 20.18 14.74 28.59
N GLY A 221 19.67 15.92 28.20
CA GLY A 221 20.40 16.90 27.40
C GLY A 221 20.55 16.55 25.92
N ARG A 222 19.85 15.52 25.42
CA ARG A 222 19.89 15.09 24.02
C ARG A 222 18.49 14.91 23.44
N LEU A 223 18.38 15.18 22.14
CA LEU A 223 17.22 14.81 21.35
C LEU A 223 17.34 13.35 20.93
N LEU A 224 16.21 12.67 20.97
CA LEU A 224 16.05 11.27 20.64
C LEU A 224 15.00 11.15 19.56
N THR A 225 15.38 10.41 18.53
CA THR A 225 14.64 10.29 17.27
C THR A 225 14.39 8.82 16.96
N TRP A 226 13.75 8.54 15.83
CA TRP A 226 13.63 7.18 15.31
C TRP A 226 15.00 6.50 15.08
N ALA A 227 16.09 7.27 14.92
CA ALA A 227 17.42 6.73 14.68
C ALA A 227 18.13 6.27 15.95
N ASP A 228 17.67 6.75 17.12
CA ASP A 228 18.26 6.47 18.43
C ASP A 228 17.49 5.36 19.18
N MET A 229 16.43 4.83 18.56
CA MET A 229 15.45 3.93 19.16
C MET A 229 15.31 2.66 18.33
N GLU A 230 14.92 1.56 18.98
CA GLU A 230 14.44 0.36 18.28
C GLU A 230 12.90 0.42 18.24
N PRO A 231 12.29 0.72 17.08
CA PRO A 231 10.85 0.78 16.97
C PRO A 231 10.26 -0.63 16.88
N VAL A 232 9.31 -0.95 17.76
CA VAL A 232 8.53 -2.18 17.75
C VAL A 232 7.12 -1.89 17.28
N GLN A 233 6.68 -2.55 16.21
CA GLN A 233 5.35 -2.36 15.63
C GLN A 233 4.38 -3.42 16.12
N ASP A 234 3.13 -3.03 16.35
CA ASP A 234 2.06 -3.94 16.75
C ASP A 234 0.70 -3.49 16.17
N LEU A 235 -0.26 -4.41 16.16
CA LEU A 235 -1.68 -4.16 15.93
C LEU A 235 -2.45 -4.49 17.21
N ALA A 236 -3.50 -3.74 17.54
CA ALA A 236 -4.33 -4.11 18.69
C ALA A 236 -4.86 -5.57 18.54
N ASN A 237 -4.67 -6.38 19.59
CA ASN A 237 -4.93 -7.83 19.61
C ASN A 237 -4.15 -8.66 18.56
N GLY A 238 -3.14 -8.09 17.90
CA GLY A 238 -2.34 -8.70 16.84
C GLY A 238 -3.00 -8.71 15.46
N TYR A 239 -4.20 -8.14 15.29
CA TYR A 239 -4.88 -8.14 13.98
C TYR A 239 -5.81 -6.94 13.69
N LEU A 240 -6.26 -6.20 14.71
CA LEU A 240 -7.17 -5.07 14.50
C LEU A 240 -6.42 -3.94 13.80
N PRO A 241 -7.05 -3.17 12.89
CA PRO A 241 -6.42 -2.08 12.15
C PRO A 241 -6.23 -0.82 13.00
N ILE A 242 -5.66 -1.00 14.19
CA ILE A 242 -5.31 0.02 15.17
C ILE A 242 -3.82 -0.19 15.43
N PRO A 243 -2.96 0.35 14.55
CA PRO A 243 -1.52 0.14 14.66
C PRO A 243 -0.91 0.95 15.80
N SER A 244 0.16 0.41 16.36
CA SER A 244 1.04 1.13 17.28
C SER A 244 2.50 0.93 16.90
N VAL A 245 3.31 1.96 17.17
CA VAL A 245 4.78 1.90 17.16
C VAL A 245 5.27 2.25 18.56
N ARG A 246 6.09 1.39 19.16
CA ARG A 246 6.73 1.62 20.45
C ARG A 246 8.22 1.87 20.25
N TRP A 247 8.71 3.02 20.69
CA TRP A 247 10.13 3.29 20.84
C TRP A 247 10.59 2.80 22.19
N GLU A 248 11.56 1.89 22.20
CA GLU A 248 12.19 1.38 23.41
C GLU A 248 13.53 2.07 23.65
N HIS A 249 13.69 2.64 24.85
CA HIS A 249 14.93 3.22 25.34
C HIS A 249 15.24 2.69 26.74
N GLU A 250 16.50 2.83 27.18
CA GLU A 250 16.96 2.38 28.50
C GLU A 250 16.12 2.95 29.67
N HIS A 251 15.66 4.19 29.54
CA HIS A 251 15.01 4.93 30.65
C HIS A 251 13.52 5.20 30.44
N PHE A 252 12.99 5.01 29.24
CA PHE A 252 11.59 5.30 28.93
C PHE A 252 11.16 4.49 27.71
N TRP A 253 9.85 4.37 27.54
CA TRP A 253 9.27 3.98 26.26
C TRP A 253 8.20 4.97 25.85
N LEU A 254 8.07 5.17 24.53
CA LEU A 254 7.02 5.97 23.92
C LEU A 254 6.23 5.07 22.97
N ALA A 255 4.91 4.95 23.15
CA ALA A 255 4.05 4.34 22.13
C ALA A 255 3.16 5.37 21.46
N ILE A 256 3.12 5.28 20.14
CA ILE A 256 2.25 6.03 19.26
C ILE A 256 1.19 5.06 18.76
N THR A 257 -0.08 5.32 19.07
CA THR A 257 -1.24 4.53 18.61
C THR A 257 -2.12 5.41 17.73
N ALA A 258 -2.48 4.94 16.54
CA ALA A 258 -3.40 5.64 15.64
C ALA A 258 -4.68 4.83 15.40
N PHE A 259 -5.83 5.51 15.36
CA PHE A 259 -7.11 4.89 15.02
C PHE A 259 -8.07 5.90 14.39
N ALA A 260 -9.05 5.43 13.62
CA ALA A 260 -10.08 6.27 13.03
C ALA A 260 -11.46 5.85 13.52
N VAL A 261 -12.35 6.83 13.71
CA VAL A 261 -13.71 6.61 14.22
C VAL A 261 -14.70 7.58 13.58
N GLY A 262 -15.94 7.11 13.43
CA GLY A 262 -17.04 7.85 12.82
C GLY A 262 -17.47 7.26 11.47
N PRO A 263 -18.68 7.60 11.00
CA PRO A 263 -19.18 7.10 9.73
C PRO A 263 -18.43 7.72 8.53
N PRO A 264 -18.46 7.06 7.36
CA PRO A 264 -17.92 7.62 6.12
C PRO A 264 -18.42 9.05 5.86
N GLY A 265 -17.50 9.99 5.59
CA GLY A 265 -17.83 11.39 5.34
C GLY A 265 -17.88 12.28 6.59
N GLU A 266 -17.86 11.71 7.79
CA GLU A 266 -17.76 12.45 9.07
C GLU A 266 -16.68 11.91 10.01
N SER A 267 -15.89 10.94 9.54
CA SER A 267 -14.87 10.29 10.34
C SER A 267 -13.70 11.21 10.73
N ALA A 268 -12.99 10.83 11.80
CA ALA A 268 -11.80 11.52 12.26
C ALA A 268 -10.73 10.52 12.70
N LEU A 269 -9.48 10.90 12.42
CA LEU A 269 -8.28 10.25 12.91
C LEU A 269 -7.99 10.71 14.34
N TYR A 270 -7.51 9.78 15.16
CA TYR A 270 -7.01 10.04 16.51
C TYR A 270 -5.61 9.46 16.63
N ALA A 271 -4.75 10.21 17.31
CA ALA A 271 -3.41 9.78 17.68
C ALA A 271 -3.24 9.87 19.19
N ARG A 272 -2.72 8.80 19.80
CA ARG A 272 -2.35 8.76 21.21
C ARG A 272 -0.84 8.54 21.32
N TYR A 273 -0.18 9.39 22.11
CA TYR A 273 1.23 9.27 22.45
C TYR A 273 1.32 9.00 23.95
N ARG A 274 1.81 7.81 24.34
CA ARG A 274 1.98 7.43 25.75
C ARG A 274 3.47 7.28 26.06
N LEU A 275 3.95 8.06 27.02
CA LEU A 275 5.32 8.06 27.50
C LEU A 275 5.36 7.59 28.95
N GLU A 276 6.31 6.72 29.29
CA GLU A 276 6.46 6.18 30.64
C GLU A 276 7.94 6.12 31.05
N ASN A 277 8.23 6.52 32.29
CA ASN A 277 9.58 6.43 32.86
C ASN A 277 9.83 5.04 33.45
N LEU A 278 10.81 4.32 32.88
CA LEU A 278 11.22 2.99 33.30
C LEU A 278 12.36 3.00 34.33
N SER A 279 12.97 4.15 34.57
CA SER A 279 14.09 4.26 35.51
C SER A 279 13.62 4.29 36.98
N ALA A 280 14.56 4.04 37.89
CA ALA A 280 14.34 4.10 39.34
C ALA A 280 14.33 5.53 39.92
N GLU A 281 14.53 6.55 39.08
CA GLU A 281 14.62 7.96 39.49
C GLU A 281 13.58 8.82 38.77
N THR A 282 13.24 9.96 39.35
CA THR A 282 12.44 10.97 38.64
C THR A 282 13.28 11.55 37.50
N ARG A 283 12.73 11.59 36.28
CA ARG A 283 13.42 12.14 35.12
C ARG A 283 12.59 13.21 34.43
N HIS A 284 13.26 14.29 34.06
CA HIS A 284 12.69 15.30 33.19
C HIS A 284 12.75 14.82 31.74
N VAL A 285 11.62 14.89 31.04
CA VAL A 285 11.52 14.56 29.63
C VAL A 285 10.56 15.50 28.94
N THR A 286 10.91 15.89 27.73
CA THR A 286 10.06 16.70 26.87
C THR A 286 9.66 15.90 25.64
N LEU A 287 8.36 15.71 25.44
CA LEU A 287 7.80 15.20 24.19
C LEU A 287 7.52 16.38 23.25
N PHE A 288 8.10 16.33 22.05
CA PHE A 288 7.75 17.22 20.95
C PHE A 288 6.94 16.48 19.90
N LEU A 289 5.84 17.08 19.46
CA LEU A 289 5.07 16.61 18.30
C LEU A 289 5.22 17.62 17.17
N ALA A 290 6.07 17.31 16.21
CA ALA A 290 6.42 18.20 15.11
C ALA A 290 5.45 18.02 13.93
N VAL A 291 4.86 19.11 13.47
CA VAL A 291 4.13 19.23 12.20
C VAL A 291 5.17 19.52 11.11
N ARG A 292 5.36 18.58 10.18
CA ARG A 292 6.47 18.60 9.22
C ARG A 292 6.00 18.52 7.78
N PRO A 293 6.66 19.21 6.82
CA PRO A 293 6.23 19.30 5.44
C PRO A 293 6.65 18.06 4.61
N PHE A 294 6.44 16.87 5.18
CA PHE A 294 6.81 15.59 4.60
C PHE A 294 5.63 14.64 4.66
N GLN A 295 5.49 13.81 3.64
CA GLN A 295 4.60 12.67 3.57
C GLN A 295 5.25 11.46 4.26
N VAL A 296 4.45 10.46 4.61
CA VAL A 296 4.95 9.10 4.93
C VAL A 296 5.39 8.41 3.64
N ASN A 297 4.66 8.63 2.54
CA ASN A 297 4.93 8.01 1.24
C ASN A 297 6.28 8.52 0.64
N PRO A 298 7.30 7.67 0.43
CA PRO A 298 8.61 8.09 -0.09
C PRO A 298 8.60 8.62 -1.53
N PRO A 299 9.59 9.45 -1.94
CA PRO A 299 9.69 10.00 -3.29
C PRO A 299 9.67 8.97 -4.43
N TRP A 300 10.31 7.82 -4.25
CA TRP A 300 10.42 6.77 -5.26
C TRP A 300 9.19 5.84 -5.33
N GLN A 301 8.15 6.11 -4.54
CA GLN A 301 6.82 5.48 -4.69
C GLN A 301 5.91 6.26 -5.64
N SER A 302 6.47 7.23 -6.38
CA SER A 302 5.69 8.10 -7.25
C SER A 302 5.26 7.38 -8.53
N LEU A 303 3.99 7.00 -8.61
CA LEU A 303 3.34 6.46 -9.82
C LEU A 303 2.24 7.39 -10.32
N ASN A 304 1.07 7.39 -9.65
CA ASN A 304 -0.06 8.28 -9.95
C ASN A 304 -0.10 9.55 -9.07
N MET A 305 0.80 9.64 -8.09
CA MET A 305 0.95 10.78 -7.21
C MET A 305 2.41 10.94 -6.80
N GLN A 306 2.83 12.16 -6.46
CA GLN A 306 4.19 12.43 -6.01
C GLN A 306 4.31 12.23 -4.49
N GLY A 307 5.22 11.35 -4.06
CA GLY A 307 5.60 11.17 -2.65
C GLY A 307 6.73 12.10 -2.21
N GLY A 308 7.10 12.04 -0.93
CA GLY A 308 8.21 12.77 -0.32
C GLY A 308 7.76 14.03 0.41
N VAL A 309 7.89 15.20 -0.20
CA VAL A 309 7.51 16.47 0.44
C VAL A 309 6.00 16.74 0.38
N SER A 310 5.50 17.53 1.34
CA SER A 310 4.14 18.07 1.40
C SER A 310 4.18 19.54 1.85
N PRO A 311 3.95 20.51 0.95
CA PRO A 311 4.08 21.93 1.28
C PRO A 311 3.22 22.42 2.47
N ILE A 312 3.84 23.22 3.34
CA ILE A 312 3.21 23.95 4.43
C ILE A 312 3.60 25.41 4.29
N ARG A 313 2.64 26.25 3.91
CA ARG A 313 2.84 27.70 3.80
C ARG A 313 2.48 28.42 5.08
N GLU A 314 1.41 28.00 5.75
CA GLU A 314 0.93 28.67 6.95
C GLU A 314 0.70 27.67 8.08
N LEU A 315 1.16 28.03 9.28
CA LEU A 315 0.77 27.37 10.53
C LEU A 315 0.29 28.42 11.52
N SER A 316 -0.77 28.09 12.24
CA SER A 316 -1.22 28.88 13.39
C SER A 316 -1.82 27.96 14.43
N TYR A 317 -1.66 28.33 15.70
CA TYR A 317 -2.30 27.64 16.81
C TYR A 317 -3.20 28.60 17.58
N ALA A 318 -4.49 28.28 17.60
CA ALA A 318 -5.50 29.02 18.35
C ALA A 318 -6.63 28.06 18.75
N ASP A 319 -7.28 28.31 19.88
CA ASP A 319 -8.44 27.54 20.36
C ASP A 319 -8.19 26.02 20.43
N ARG A 320 -6.99 25.64 20.90
CA ARG A 320 -6.52 24.24 20.95
C ARG A 320 -6.56 23.53 19.59
N ALA A 321 -6.28 24.26 18.51
CA ALA A 321 -6.20 23.71 17.18
C ALA A 321 -5.06 24.31 16.36
N ILE A 322 -4.27 23.45 15.73
CA ILE A 322 -3.33 23.86 14.69
C ILE A 322 -4.10 23.91 13.37
N ARG A 323 -4.02 25.04 12.67
CA ARG A 323 -4.51 25.21 11.30
C ARG A 323 -3.32 25.17 10.37
N VAL A 324 -3.38 24.28 9.38
CA VAL A 324 -2.31 24.10 8.39
C VAL A 324 -2.84 24.56 7.04
N ASN A 325 -2.22 25.60 6.49
CA ASN A 325 -2.66 26.35 5.31
C ASN A 325 -4.05 27.01 5.49
N ARG A 326 -4.25 28.23 4.96
CA ARG A 326 -5.44 29.09 5.23
C ARG A 326 -6.81 28.47 4.96
N THR A 327 -6.88 27.50 4.05
CA THR A 327 -8.10 26.72 3.69
C THR A 327 -7.99 25.24 4.08
N GLY A 328 -6.95 24.86 4.82
CA GLY A 328 -6.47 23.49 4.92
C GLY A 328 -6.91 22.70 6.16
N LYS A 329 -6.07 21.75 6.54
CA LYS A 329 -6.35 20.71 7.53
C LYS A 329 -6.29 21.30 8.95
N LYS A 330 -7.10 20.74 9.85
CA LYS A 330 -7.12 21.10 11.27
C LYS A 330 -6.60 19.93 12.10
N VAL A 331 -5.69 20.21 13.03
CA VAL A 331 -5.26 19.27 14.08
C VAL A 331 -5.79 19.80 15.41
N GLU A 332 -6.76 19.10 15.99
CA GLU A 332 -7.32 19.43 17.30
C GLU A 332 -6.47 18.80 18.39
N VAL A 333 -5.98 19.66 19.30
CA VAL A 333 -5.05 19.31 20.36
C VAL A 333 -5.85 19.04 21.64
N LEU A 334 -6.09 17.75 21.91
CA LEU A 334 -7.00 17.33 22.98
C LEU A 334 -6.33 17.26 24.36
N THR A 335 -5.01 17.09 24.44
CA THR A 335 -4.21 17.32 25.66
C THR A 335 -3.48 18.65 25.53
N GLU A 336 -3.54 19.52 26.53
CA GLU A 336 -2.98 20.88 26.41
C GLU A 336 -1.46 20.84 26.35
N PRO A 337 -0.83 21.50 25.35
CA PRO A 337 0.63 21.63 25.29
C PRO A 337 1.09 22.74 26.23
N ASP A 338 2.34 22.67 26.68
CA ASP A 338 2.96 23.81 27.36
C ASP A 338 3.09 24.98 26.39
N ARG A 339 3.52 24.69 25.15
CA ARG A 339 3.72 25.66 24.07
C ARG A 339 3.49 25.05 22.69
N PHE A 340 3.07 25.89 21.74
CA PHE A 340 3.19 25.64 20.31
C PHE A 340 4.05 26.74 19.67
N ARG A 341 4.98 26.37 18.80
CA ARG A 341 5.81 27.31 18.03
C ARG A 341 6.01 26.83 16.60
N ALA A 342 6.22 27.77 15.68
CA ALA A 342 6.36 27.54 14.26
C ALA A 342 7.50 28.39 13.66
N VAL A 343 8.06 27.91 12.54
CA VAL A 343 9.18 28.54 11.82
C VAL A 343 8.98 28.44 10.33
N THR A 344 9.46 29.45 9.61
CA THR A 344 9.66 29.35 8.16
C THR A 344 10.81 28.41 7.86
N PHE A 345 10.95 28.00 6.60
CA PHE A 345 12.14 27.26 6.18
C PHE A 345 13.44 28.06 6.39
N ASP A 346 13.43 29.37 6.09
CA ASP A 346 14.58 30.26 6.16
C ASP A 346 15.06 30.54 7.60
N GLN A 347 14.19 30.37 8.59
CA GLN A 347 14.54 30.43 10.02
C GLN A 347 15.26 29.16 10.52
N GLY A 348 15.45 28.17 9.64
CA GLY A 348 16.06 26.87 9.90
C GLY A 348 15.04 25.78 10.27
N PRO A 349 15.45 24.50 10.18
CA PRO A 349 14.55 23.38 10.43
C PRO A 349 14.12 23.34 11.90
N ILE A 350 12.85 23.02 12.19
CA ILE A 350 12.34 22.97 13.57
C ILE A 350 13.19 22.05 14.48
N VAL A 351 13.74 20.96 13.92
CA VAL A 351 14.52 19.95 14.64
C VAL A 351 15.80 20.53 15.24
N ASP A 352 16.37 21.58 14.64
CA ASP A 352 17.54 22.29 15.18
C ASP A 352 17.28 22.95 16.53
N TYR A 353 16.05 23.39 16.76
CA TYR A 353 15.61 23.95 18.04
C TYR A 353 15.34 22.82 19.05
N LEU A 354 14.69 21.75 18.60
CA LEU A 354 14.40 20.57 19.44
C LEU A 354 15.70 19.91 19.93
N ALA A 355 16.74 19.90 19.10
CA ALA A 355 18.06 19.36 19.40
C ALA A 355 18.70 19.94 20.67
N VAL A 356 18.33 21.17 21.04
CA VAL A 356 18.82 21.88 22.23
C VAL A 356 17.73 22.07 23.29
N GLY A 357 16.62 21.33 23.18
CA GLY A 357 15.49 21.37 24.12
C GLY A 357 14.75 22.70 24.13
N LYS A 358 14.72 23.40 22.98
CA LYS A 358 14.05 24.71 22.85
C LYS A 358 13.03 24.70 21.72
N LEU A 359 12.19 25.72 21.75
CA LEU A 359 11.31 26.09 20.65
C LEU A 359 11.67 27.49 20.12
N PRO A 360 11.33 27.77 18.86
CA PRO A 360 11.47 29.11 18.26
C PRO A 360 10.47 30.11 18.87
N ASP A 361 10.60 31.39 18.54
CA ASP A 361 9.79 32.43 19.20
C ASP A 361 8.36 32.56 18.65
N GLY A 362 8.15 32.35 17.34
CA GLY A 362 6.87 32.54 16.66
C GLY A 362 5.83 31.45 16.95
N ASP A 363 4.58 31.82 17.20
CA ASP A 363 3.43 30.92 17.38
C ASP A 363 2.55 30.79 16.11
N THR A 364 2.85 31.61 15.11
CA THR A 364 2.26 31.62 13.78
C THR A 364 3.34 31.83 12.73
N VAL A 365 3.13 31.32 11.52
CA VAL A 365 4.08 31.45 10.41
C VAL A 365 3.35 31.59 9.07
N ASP A 366 3.92 32.42 8.19
CA ASP A 366 3.64 32.48 6.75
C ASP A 366 4.99 32.34 6.03
N ASP A 367 5.22 31.20 5.40
CA ASP A 367 6.45 30.83 4.72
C ASP A 367 6.28 30.94 3.20
N ALA A 368 6.99 31.90 2.61
CA ALA A 368 6.99 32.15 1.18
C ALA A 368 7.54 30.96 0.38
N PHE A 369 8.52 30.23 0.91
CA PHE A 369 9.07 29.03 0.27
C PHE A 369 8.09 27.85 0.35
N GLY A 370 7.30 27.78 1.43
CA GLY A 370 6.20 26.86 1.60
C GLY A 370 6.58 25.51 2.20
N TYR A 371 7.60 25.47 3.06
CA TYR A 371 8.03 24.30 3.81
C TYR A 371 8.22 24.62 5.31
N ALA A 372 7.30 25.42 5.85
CA ALA A 372 7.25 25.74 7.27
C ALA A 372 7.10 24.47 8.12
N SER A 373 7.50 24.57 9.39
CA SER A 373 7.33 23.52 10.38
C SER A 373 6.89 24.11 11.71
N GLY A 374 6.28 23.28 12.56
CA GLY A 374 5.94 23.70 13.93
C GLY A 374 5.99 22.52 14.89
N ALA A 375 5.96 22.80 16.19
CA ALA A 375 6.01 21.78 17.22
C ALA A 375 5.14 22.14 18.42
N LEU A 376 4.44 21.12 18.95
CA LEU A 376 3.85 21.13 20.28
C LEU A 376 4.87 20.60 21.27
N GLU A 377 5.00 21.24 22.43
CA GLU A 377 5.87 20.82 23.54
C GLU A 377 5.06 20.35 24.74
N TYR A 378 5.49 19.23 25.33
CA TYR A 378 4.98 18.70 26.59
C TYR A 378 6.15 18.26 27.49
N GLY A 379 6.48 19.07 28.49
CA GLY A 379 7.56 18.84 29.44
C GLY A 379 7.05 18.29 30.77
N TRP A 380 7.62 17.17 31.23
CA TRP A 380 7.19 16.53 32.47
C TRP A 380 8.38 16.03 33.30
N ASP A 381 8.23 16.14 34.63
CA ASP A 381 9.02 15.38 35.59
C ASP A 381 8.26 14.09 35.93
N LEU A 382 8.70 12.98 35.36
CA LEU A 382 8.06 11.67 35.53
C LEU A 382 8.73 10.91 36.67
N ARG A 383 7.97 10.54 37.71
CA ARG A 383 8.45 9.62 38.76
C ARG A 383 8.70 8.21 38.20
N PRO A 384 9.39 7.33 38.95
CA PRO A 384 9.55 5.92 38.56
C PRO A 384 8.20 5.26 38.29
N GLY A 385 8.03 4.69 37.09
CA GLY A 385 6.79 4.04 36.63
C GLY A 385 5.64 5.02 36.31
N GLU A 386 5.86 6.33 36.38
CA GLU A 386 4.84 7.31 36.01
C GLU A 386 4.75 7.46 34.50
N GLY A 387 3.51 7.42 33.99
CA GLY A 387 3.19 7.66 32.59
C GLY A 387 2.36 8.91 32.35
N ARG A 388 2.48 9.46 31.14
CA ARG A 388 1.67 10.58 30.62
C ARG A 388 1.21 10.28 29.21
N GLU A 389 0.07 10.86 28.84
CA GLU A 389 -0.56 10.64 27.54
C GLU A 389 -0.96 11.95 26.86
N VAL A 390 -0.72 12.03 25.55
CA VAL A 390 -1.13 13.13 24.68
C VAL A 390 -2.08 12.60 23.62
N TYR A 391 -3.18 13.33 23.41
CA TYR A 391 -4.21 12.98 22.44
C TYR A 391 -4.37 14.08 21.39
N LEU A 392 -4.40 13.68 20.12
CA LEU A 392 -4.74 14.55 18.99
C LEU A 392 -5.96 13.98 18.26
N ARG A 393 -6.81 14.87 17.72
CA ARG A 393 -7.89 14.55 16.79
C ARG A 393 -7.70 15.30 15.48
N ILE A 394 -7.72 14.59 14.37
CA ILE A 394 -7.56 15.15 13.04
C ILE A 394 -8.77 14.77 12.19
N PRO A 395 -9.76 15.67 12.02
CA PRO A 395 -10.92 15.40 11.20
C PRO A 395 -10.52 15.07 9.75
N PHE A 396 -11.03 13.97 9.20
CA PHE A 396 -10.85 13.70 7.77
C PHE A 396 -11.65 14.70 6.93
N HIS A 397 -12.86 15.01 7.41
CA HIS A 397 -13.84 15.88 6.78
C HIS A 397 -14.08 17.14 7.60
N ALA A 398 -14.78 18.11 7.02
CA ALA A 398 -15.14 19.35 7.71
C ALA A 398 -16.00 19.03 8.94
N ALA A 399 -15.43 19.16 10.13
CA ALA A 399 -16.13 18.89 11.38
C ALA A 399 -16.90 20.13 11.87
N LYS A 400 -18.09 19.91 12.42
CA LYS A 400 -18.79 20.92 13.23
C LYS A 400 -17.94 21.19 14.47
N THR A 401 -17.52 22.45 14.67
CA THR A 401 -16.82 22.87 15.87
C THR A 401 -17.75 22.78 17.08
N GLY A 402 -17.31 22.08 18.13
CA GLY A 402 -17.98 22.09 19.42
C GLY A 402 -17.87 23.47 20.10
N PRO A 403 -18.77 23.78 21.05
CA PRO A 403 -18.85 25.11 21.67
C PRO A 403 -17.71 25.42 22.66
N ARG A 404 -16.96 24.41 23.15
CA ARG A 404 -15.80 24.55 24.05
C ARG A 404 -14.80 23.42 23.82
N ALA A 405 -13.51 23.71 23.98
CA ALA A 405 -12.48 22.68 24.03
C ALA A 405 -12.60 21.82 25.32
N PRO A 406 -12.38 20.50 25.24
CA PRO A 406 -12.43 19.63 26.42
C PRO A 406 -11.27 19.93 27.38
N THR A 407 -11.47 19.67 28.67
CA THR A 407 -10.36 19.52 29.63
C THR A 407 -9.56 18.25 29.31
N ASP A 408 -8.32 18.16 29.80
CA ASP A 408 -7.46 17.01 29.51
C ASP A 408 -8.03 15.68 30.04
N VAL A 409 -8.74 15.72 31.18
CA VAL A 409 -9.44 14.55 31.74
C VAL A 409 -10.60 14.14 30.83
N GLU A 410 -11.42 15.10 30.36
CA GLU A 410 -12.50 14.82 29.42
C GLU A 410 -11.97 14.28 28.08
N ALA A 411 -10.87 14.84 27.59
CA ALA A 411 -10.20 14.42 26.37
C ALA A 411 -9.66 12.99 26.46
N SER A 412 -8.91 12.67 27.52
CA SER A 412 -8.40 11.32 27.76
C SER A 412 -9.53 10.30 27.92
N ALA A 413 -10.54 10.61 28.74
CA ALA A 413 -11.69 9.73 28.93
C ALA A 413 -12.42 9.47 27.61
N ARG A 414 -12.65 10.51 26.81
CA ARG A 414 -13.31 10.40 25.50
C ARG A 414 -12.47 9.62 24.50
N ALA A 415 -11.18 9.90 24.39
CA ALA A 415 -10.30 9.22 23.44
C ALA A 415 -10.16 7.74 23.78
N ASN A 416 -10.02 7.38 25.06
CA ASN A 416 -9.99 5.99 25.50
C ASN A 416 -11.32 5.27 25.28
N GLN A 417 -12.45 5.94 25.54
CA GLN A 417 -13.78 5.41 25.22
C GLN A 417 -13.92 5.13 23.73
N LEU A 418 -13.51 6.07 22.87
CA LEU A 418 -13.55 5.92 21.42
C LEU A 418 -12.61 4.82 20.93
N LEU A 419 -11.40 4.72 21.47
CA LEU A 419 -10.48 3.64 21.14
C LEU A 419 -11.10 2.26 21.44
N GLU A 420 -11.69 2.09 22.63
CA GLU A 420 -12.33 0.84 23.01
C GLU A 420 -13.62 0.56 22.20
N GLN A 421 -14.36 1.62 21.84
CA GLN A 421 -15.46 1.52 20.89
C GLN A 421 -14.95 1.02 19.52
N THR A 422 -13.91 1.64 18.96
CA THR A 422 -13.31 1.26 17.68
C THR A 422 -12.79 -0.17 17.70
N ARG A 423 -12.17 -0.62 18.81
CA ARG A 423 -11.77 -2.03 18.99
C ARG A 423 -12.97 -2.97 18.88
N ARG A 424 -14.03 -2.72 19.65
CA ARG A 424 -15.24 -3.56 19.64
C ARG A 424 -15.95 -3.56 18.29
N GLU A 425 -16.01 -2.41 17.62
CA GLU A 425 -16.59 -2.29 16.28
C GLU A 425 -15.81 -3.11 15.25
N TRP A 426 -14.47 -3.04 15.26
CA TRP A 426 -13.64 -3.85 14.38
C TRP A 426 -13.69 -5.34 14.75
N GLU A 427 -13.68 -5.70 16.03
CA GLU A 427 -13.86 -7.09 16.47
C GLU A 427 -15.18 -7.66 15.95
N ALA A 428 -16.30 -6.97 16.18
CA ALA A 428 -17.61 -7.40 15.69
C ALA A 428 -17.66 -7.49 14.16
N ARG A 429 -17.03 -6.54 13.46
CA ARG A 429 -16.99 -6.52 12.00
C ARG A 429 -16.13 -7.65 11.42
N LEU A 430 -15.05 -8.05 12.09
CA LEU A 430 -14.09 -9.07 11.64
C LEU A 430 -14.41 -10.48 12.14
N ASP A 431 -15.31 -10.64 13.11
CA ASP A 431 -15.72 -11.93 13.67
C ASP A 431 -16.86 -12.62 12.88
N ARG A 432 -17.01 -12.31 11.58
CA ARG A 432 -18.02 -12.97 10.73
C ARG A 432 -17.72 -14.47 10.56
N VAL A 433 -16.45 -14.80 10.33
CA VAL A 433 -15.93 -16.18 10.28
C VAL A 433 -14.95 -16.38 11.43
N GLU A 434 -15.10 -17.48 12.16
CA GLU A 434 -14.25 -17.79 13.31
C GLU A 434 -13.34 -18.99 12.97
N LEU A 435 -12.03 -18.73 12.98
CA LEU A 435 -10.99 -19.75 12.81
C LEU A 435 -10.25 -19.91 14.15
N LYS A 436 -10.55 -20.98 14.91
CA LYS A 436 -9.72 -21.35 16.06
C LYS A 436 -8.72 -22.38 15.61
N LEU A 437 -7.48 -21.94 15.51
CA LEU A 437 -6.36 -22.73 15.04
C LEU A 437 -5.33 -22.90 16.16
N PRO A 438 -4.45 -23.91 16.07
CA PRO A 438 -3.35 -24.08 17.01
C PRO A 438 -2.37 -22.90 16.97
N PRO A 439 -1.56 -22.68 18.01
CA PRO A 439 -0.65 -21.53 18.07
C PRO A 439 0.24 -21.35 16.83
N ALA A 440 0.75 -22.44 16.25
CA ALA A 440 1.57 -22.43 15.04
C ALA A 440 0.86 -21.89 13.77
N ALA A 441 -0.48 -21.87 13.77
CA ALA A 441 -1.31 -21.44 12.65
C ALA A 441 -2.05 -20.14 12.92
N ARG A 442 -1.92 -19.57 14.12
CA ARG A 442 -2.64 -18.36 14.55
C ARG A 442 -2.41 -17.19 13.59
N ARG A 443 -1.18 -17.04 13.07
CA ARG A 443 -0.81 -16.02 12.09
C ARG A 443 -1.70 -16.00 10.85
N ILE A 444 -2.20 -17.16 10.41
CA ILE A 444 -3.12 -17.24 9.25
C ILE A 444 -4.45 -16.56 9.58
N ALA A 445 -5.04 -16.87 10.73
CA ALA A 445 -6.30 -16.26 11.14
C ALA A 445 -6.16 -14.76 11.39
N ASP A 446 -5.08 -14.34 12.06
CA ASP A 446 -4.80 -12.93 12.34
C ASP A 446 -4.55 -12.16 11.03
N SER A 447 -3.77 -12.72 10.10
CA SER A 447 -3.56 -12.10 8.78
C SER A 447 -4.82 -12.02 7.93
N ILE A 448 -5.73 -13.01 7.99
CA ILE A 448 -7.02 -12.93 7.27
C ILE A 448 -7.82 -11.74 7.81
N LYS A 449 -7.90 -11.59 9.13
CA LYS A 449 -8.64 -10.49 9.76
C LYS A 449 -8.04 -9.12 9.44
N SER A 450 -6.72 -8.97 9.48
CA SER A 450 -6.07 -7.71 9.11
C SER A 450 -6.29 -7.35 7.64
N ASN A 451 -6.15 -8.30 6.71
CA ASN A 451 -6.35 -8.03 5.29
C ASN A 451 -7.82 -7.72 4.94
N LEU A 452 -8.79 -8.34 5.63
CA LEU A 452 -10.20 -7.94 5.53
C LEU A 452 -10.40 -6.49 5.99
N ALA A 453 -9.78 -6.10 7.11
CA ALA A 453 -9.84 -4.71 7.57
C ALA A 453 -9.22 -3.73 6.58
N TYR A 454 -8.06 -4.07 6.00
CA TYR A 454 -7.38 -3.24 5.00
C TYR A 454 -8.20 -3.08 3.72
N ILE A 455 -8.83 -4.15 3.22
CA ILE A 455 -9.78 -4.07 2.11
C ILE A 455 -10.88 -3.06 2.43
N LEU A 456 -11.48 -3.15 3.64
CA LEU A 456 -12.58 -2.29 4.04
C LEU A 456 -12.17 -0.83 4.24
N ILE A 457 -10.95 -0.57 4.70
CA ILE A 457 -10.39 0.79 4.87
C ILE A 457 -10.04 1.42 3.53
N ASN A 458 -9.48 0.67 2.58
CA ASN A 458 -9.08 1.20 1.27
C ASN A 458 -10.27 1.47 0.33
N ARG A 459 -11.48 1.01 0.67
CA ARG A 459 -12.68 1.37 -0.09
C ARG A 459 -12.95 2.86 -0.02
N ALA A 460 -13.26 3.48 -1.16
CA ALA A 460 -13.73 4.85 -1.24
C ALA A 460 -15.24 4.85 -1.56
N GLY A 461 -16.07 4.84 -0.52
CA GLY A 461 -17.50 4.54 -0.66
C GLY A 461 -17.70 3.13 -1.25
N PRO A 462 -18.44 2.97 -2.36
CA PRO A 462 -18.64 1.68 -3.01
C PRO A 462 -17.40 1.18 -3.76
N ALA A 463 -16.46 2.06 -4.13
CA ALA A 463 -15.30 1.70 -4.93
C ALA A 463 -14.31 0.84 -4.13
N ILE A 464 -13.99 -0.35 -4.62
CA ILE A 464 -12.96 -1.23 -4.07
C ILE A 464 -11.63 -0.87 -4.71
N GLN A 465 -10.61 -0.55 -3.89
CA GLN A 465 -9.29 -0.11 -4.37
C GLN A 465 -8.19 -1.04 -3.83
N PRO A 466 -7.20 -1.43 -4.67
CA PRO A 466 -6.05 -2.23 -4.25
C PRO A 466 -5.10 -1.46 -3.31
N GLY A 467 -5.13 -0.13 -3.30
CA GLY A 467 -4.24 0.66 -2.44
C GLY A 467 -4.69 2.10 -2.21
N ALA A 468 -4.06 2.76 -1.23
CA ALA A 468 -4.44 4.09 -0.74
C ALA A 468 -3.73 5.26 -1.43
N ARG A 469 -2.66 5.03 -2.19
CA ARG A 469 -1.81 6.06 -2.78
C ARG A 469 -1.62 5.81 -4.27
N ALA A 470 -0.61 5.04 -4.64
CA ALA A 470 -0.25 4.73 -6.03
C ALA A 470 -1.43 4.08 -6.78
N TYR A 471 -2.25 3.29 -6.08
CA TYR A 471 -3.35 2.53 -6.65
C TYR A 471 -4.73 2.94 -6.12
N ALA A 472 -4.91 4.22 -5.80
CA ALA A 472 -6.20 4.79 -5.36
C ALA A 472 -7.22 4.92 -6.52
N ARG A 473 -7.50 3.82 -7.21
CA ARG A 473 -8.45 3.66 -8.33
C ARG A 473 -9.13 2.28 -8.20
N SER A 474 -10.23 2.04 -8.90
CA SER A 474 -10.95 0.76 -8.85
C SER A 474 -10.82 0.01 -10.16
N TRP A 475 -9.93 -0.99 -10.21
CA TRP A 475 -9.85 -1.93 -11.31
C TRP A 475 -10.86 -3.06 -11.12
N ILE A 476 -11.54 -3.47 -12.20
CA ILE A 476 -12.50 -4.58 -12.11
C ILE A 476 -11.82 -5.91 -11.81
N ARG A 477 -10.58 -6.10 -12.26
CA ARG A 477 -9.73 -7.25 -11.94
C ARG A 477 -9.56 -7.44 -10.45
N ASP A 478 -9.02 -6.41 -9.81
CA ASP A 478 -8.83 -6.34 -8.36
C ASP A 478 -10.18 -6.46 -7.65
N GLY A 479 -11.17 -5.68 -8.09
CA GLY A 479 -12.50 -5.64 -7.52
C GLY A 479 -13.20 -7.00 -7.53
N ALA A 480 -13.07 -7.78 -8.61
CA ALA A 480 -13.68 -9.10 -8.73
C ALA A 480 -13.04 -10.14 -7.79
N LEU A 481 -11.70 -10.13 -7.68
CA LEU A 481 -10.97 -11.05 -6.81
C LEU A 481 -11.09 -10.66 -5.32
N ILE A 482 -11.07 -9.36 -5.00
CA ILE A 482 -11.39 -8.84 -3.67
C ILE A 482 -12.84 -9.16 -3.30
N SER A 483 -13.78 -9.02 -4.24
CA SER A 483 -15.19 -9.42 -4.01
C SER A 483 -15.32 -10.90 -3.70
N ALA A 484 -14.59 -11.77 -4.38
CA ALA A 484 -14.58 -13.21 -4.09
C ALA A 484 -14.04 -13.51 -2.68
N ALA A 485 -13.01 -12.79 -2.23
CA ALA A 485 -12.49 -12.90 -0.86
C ALA A 485 -13.50 -12.41 0.18
N LEU A 486 -14.11 -11.25 -0.04
CA LEU A 486 -15.14 -10.65 0.83
C LEU A 486 -16.36 -11.57 0.96
N LEU A 487 -16.91 -12.06 -0.15
CA LEU A 487 -18.04 -12.99 -0.14
C LEU A 487 -17.71 -14.30 0.60
N GLY A 488 -16.53 -14.87 0.34
CA GLY A 488 -16.05 -16.08 1.02
C GLY A 488 -15.84 -15.92 2.52
N MET A 489 -15.82 -14.68 3.02
CA MET A 489 -15.70 -14.31 4.44
C MET A 489 -16.96 -13.62 4.98
N GLY A 490 -18.05 -13.58 4.21
CA GLY A 490 -19.38 -13.13 4.65
C GLY A 490 -19.66 -11.65 4.51
N TYR A 491 -18.93 -10.91 3.67
CA TYR A 491 -19.11 -9.48 3.39
C TYR A 491 -19.86 -9.28 2.07
N THR A 492 -21.20 -9.32 2.15
CA THR A 492 -22.08 -9.27 0.97
C THR A 492 -22.45 -7.84 0.58
N GLU A 493 -22.72 -6.97 1.54
CA GLU A 493 -23.18 -5.60 1.28
C GLU A 493 -22.13 -4.79 0.53
N GLU A 494 -20.88 -4.90 0.95
CA GLU A 494 -19.75 -4.19 0.35
C GLU A 494 -19.55 -4.56 -1.13
N VAL A 495 -19.85 -5.82 -1.49
CA VAL A 495 -19.76 -6.32 -2.86
C VAL A 495 -20.98 -5.92 -3.69
N ARG A 496 -22.19 -5.91 -3.10
CA ARG A 496 -23.38 -5.37 -3.75
C ARG A 496 -23.15 -3.91 -4.14
N GLU A 497 -22.75 -3.09 -3.18
CA GLU A 497 -22.50 -1.66 -3.38
C GLU A 497 -21.48 -1.42 -4.50
N PHE A 498 -20.38 -2.18 -4.50
CA PHE A 498 -19.36 -2.11 -5.54
C PHE A 498 -19.92 -2.40 -6.93
N LEU A 499 -20.64 -3.52 -7.10
CA LEU A 499 -21.17 -3.93 -8.40
C LEU A 499 -22.24 -2.98 -8.92
N GLN A 500 -23.13 -2.48 -8.05
CA GLN A 500 -24.14 -1.48 -8.43
C GLN A 500 -23.51 -0.15 -8.85
N TRP A 501 -22.40 0.24 -8.22
CA TRP A 501 -21.65 1.42 -8.60
C TRP A 501 -20.83 1.23 -9.89
N TYR A 502 -20.24 0.05 -10.10
CA TYR A 502 -19.36 -0.20 -11.24
C TYR A 502 -20.14 -0.43 -12.54
N ALA A 503 -21.25 -1.18 -12.50
CA ALA A 503 -22.00 -1.59 -13.70
C ALA A 503 -22.44 -0.41 -14.61
N PRO A 504 -22.91 0.74 -14.09
CA PRO A 504 -23.28 1.90 -14.91
C PRO A 504 -22.13 2.53 -15.72
N HIS A 505 -20.88 2.20 -15.42
CA HIS A 505 -19.72 2.66 -16.20
C HIS A 505 -19.47 1.84 -17.48
N GLN A 506 -20.25 0.77 -17.73
CA GLN A 506 -20.19 0.00 -18.98
C GLN A 506 -20.45 0.92 -20.19
N ALA A 507 -19.63 0.78 -21.22
CA ALA A 507 -19.79 1.52 -22.47
C ALA A 507 -21.03 1.04 -23.26
N ALA A 508 -21.49 1.88 -24.19
CA ALA A 508 -22.70 1.62 -24.96
C ALA A 508 -22.63 0.36 -25.84
N ASP A 509 -21.43 -0.03 -26.27
CA ASP A 509 -21.15 -1.25 -27.04
C ASP A 509 -21.08 -2.54 -26.18
N GLY A 510 -21.24 -2.40 -24.86
CA GLY A 510 -21.17 -3.51 -23.90
C GLY A 510 -19.79 -3.70 -23.27
N ARG A 511 -18.78 -2.93 -23.66
CA ARG A 511 -17.43 -3.01 -23.07
C ARG A 511 -17.46 -2.62 -21.58
N ILE A 512 -16.96 -3.51 -20.73
CA ILE A 512 -16.69 -3.20 -19.32
C ILE A 512 -15.33 -2.48 -19.24
N PRO A 513 -15.23 -1.30 -18.59
CA PRO A 513 -13.95 -0.61 -18.43
C PRO A 513 -13.03 -1.38 -17.48
N CYS A 514 -11.73 -1.33 -17.73
CA CYS A 514 -10.74 -1.99 -16.87
C CYS A 514 -10.60 -1.33 -15.51
N CYS A 515 -10.76 -0.01 -15.48
CA CYS A 515 -10.61 0.80 -14.28
C CYS A 515 -11.62 1.94 -14.27
N VAL A 516 -12.09 2.30 -13.07
CA VAL A 516 -12.89 3.49 -12.80
C VAL A 516 -12.23 4.29 -11.67
N ASP A 517 -12.07 5.59 -11.87
CA ASP A 517 -11.62 6.52 -10.83
C ASP A 517 -12.44 7.81 -10.83
N GLN A 518 -12.00 8.83 -10.09
CA GLN A 518 -12.70 10.13 -9.99
C GLN A 518 -12.86 10.86 -11.34
N ARG A 519 -12.05 10.52 -12.35
CA ARG A 519 -12.12 11.02 -13.74
C ARG A 519 -13.13 10.24 -14.58
N GLY A 520 -13.65 9.11 -14.08
CA GLY A 520 -14.55 8.21 -14.78
C GLY A 520 -13.88 6.91 -15.21
N ALA A 521 -14.46 6.27 -16.24
CA ALA A 521 -13.97 5.02 -16.81
C ALA A 521 -12.70 5.23 -17.64
N ASP A 522 -11.70 4.38 -17.43
CA ASP A 522 -10.47 4.35 -18.20
C ASP A 522 -10.74 3.79 -19.62
N PRO A 523 -10.22 4.44 -20.69
CA PRO A 523 -10.45 3.97 -22.06
C PRO A 523 -9.58 2.78 -22.48
N VAL A 524 -8.56 2.41 -21.70
CA VAL A 524 -7.59 1.35 -22.06
C VAL A 524 -8.29 -0.01 -22.22
N PRO A 525 -8.01 -0.76 -23.31
CA PRO A 525 -8.55 -2.11 -23.50
C PRO A 525 -7.80 -3.14 -22.65
N GLU A 526 -8.53 -3.81 -21.77
CA GLU A 526 -8.13 -5.00 -21.04
C GLU A 526 -9.28 -6.02 -21.13
N HIS A 527 -9.05 -7.17 -21.76
CA HIS A 527 -10.16 -8.06 -22.19
C HIS A 527 -10.59 -9.09 -21.14
N ASP A 528 -9.81 -9.28 -20.08
CA ASP A 528 -10.21 -9.95 -18.83
C ASP A 528 -11.41 -9.27 -18.15
N SER A 529 -11.46 -7.94 -18.21
CA SER A 529 -12.46 -7.08 -17.53
C SER A 529 -13.91 -7.54 -17.67
N HIS A 530 -14.27 -8.05 -18.86
CA HIS A 530 -15.63 -8.50 -19.15
C HIS A 530 -15.97 -9.79 -18.40
N GLY A 531 -15.04 -10.73 -18.40
CA GLY A 531 -15.18 -12.00 -17.69
C GLY A 531 -15.19 -11.81 -16.17
N GLU A 532 -14.34 -10.92 -15.67
CA GLU A 532 -14.21 -10.57 -14.24
C GLU A 532 -15.50 -9.95 -13.68
N PHE A 533 -16.11 -9.01 -14.41
CA PHE A 533 -17.39 -8.42 -14.00
C PHE A 533 -18.50 -9.47 -13.91
N ILE A 534 -18.64 -10.31 -14.95
CA ILE A 534 -19.66 -11.37 -14.97
C ILE A 534 -19.41 -12.38 -13.83
N PHE A 535 -18.15 -12.75 -13.61
CA PHE A 535 -17.75 -13.61 -12.50
C PHE A 535 -18.16 -13.02 -11.15
N ALA A 536 -17.87 -11.75 -10.90
CA ALA A 536 -18.18 -11.10 -9.63
C ALA A 536 -19.69 -11.07 -9.35
N VAL A 537 -20.52 -10.79 -10.38
CA VAL A 537 -21.98 -10.85 -10.29
C VAL A 537 -22.47 -12.26 -9.94
N MET A 538 -21.94 -13.31 -10.60
CA MET A 538 -22.36 -14.69 -10.30
C MET A 538 -21.86 -15.15 -8.94
N ALA A 539 -20.65 -14.73 -8.55
CA ALA A 539 -20.10 -15.00 -7.23
C ALA A 539 -21.03 -14.43 -6.15
N TYR A 540 -21.49 -13.18 -6.29
CA TYR A 540 -22.48 -12.60 -5.38
C TYR A 540 -23.71 -13.50 -5.23
N TYR A 541 -24.34 -13.88 -6.36
CA TYR A 541 -25.51 -14.76 -6.35
C TYR A 541 -25.24 -16.12 -5.69
N ARG A 542 -24.08 -16.74 -5.93
CA ARG A 542 -23.75 -18.05 -5.34
C ARG A 542 -23.75 -18.03 -3.81
N TYR A 543 -23.35 -16.91 -3.21
CA TYR A 543 -23.31 -16.74 -1.75
C TYR A 543 -24.62 -16.17 -1.16
N THR A 544 -25.35 -15.32 -1.88
CA THR A 544 -26.55 -14.63 -1.34
C THR A 544 -27.86 -15.24 -1.79
N ARG A 545 -27.86 -15.96 -2.91
CA ARG A 545 -29.04 -16.47 -3.62
C ARG A 545 -30.05 -15.37 -4.00
N ASP A 546 -29.59 -14.11 -4.08
CA ASP A 546 -30.44 -12.98 -4.45
C ASP A 546 -30.69 -12.94 -5.96
N VAL A 547 -31.84 -13.49 -6.37
CA VAL A 547 -32.31 -13.48 -7.75
C VAL A 547 -32.69 -12.07 -8.22
N GLY A 548 -33.14 -11.20 -7.32
CA GLY A 548 -33.52 -9.82 -7.63
C GLY A 548 -32.31 -8.99 -8.08
N PHE A 549 -31.21 -9.08 -7.33
CA PHE A 549 -29.92 -8.49 -7.71
C PHE A 549 -29.40 -9.09 -9.02
N LEU A 550 -29.53 -10.41 -9.20
CA LEU A 550 -29.09 -11.04 -10.44
C LEU A 550 -29.87 -10.52 -11.66
N ARG A 551 -31.18 -10.32 -11.51
CA ARG A 551 -32.04 -9.70 -12.54
C ARG A 551 -31.66 -8.23 -12.79
N GLU A 552 -31.30 -7.48 -11.75
CA GLU A 552 -30.83 -6.09 -11.86
C GLU A 552 -29.55 -6.00 -12.71
N MET A 553 -28.60 -6.91 -12.50
CA MET A 553 -27.31 -6.93 -13.22
C MET A 553 -27.40 -7.54 -14.62
N TRP A 554 -28.44 -8.32 -14.91
CA TRP A 554 -28.59 -9.07 -16.16
C TRP A 554 -28.41 -8.26 -17.45
N PRO A 555 -28.96 -7.02 -17.60
CA PRO A 555 -28.75 -6.24 -18.82
C PRO A 555 -27.28 -5.90 -19.08
N TYR A 556 -26.48 -5.70 -18.03
CA TYR A 556 -25.05 -5.43 -18.15
C TYR A 556 -24.28 -6.68 -18.55
N VAL A 557 -24.62 -7.83 -17.95
CA VAL A 557 -24.04 -9.15 -18.27
C VAL A 557 -24.31 -9.53 -19.72
N ALA A 558 -25.57 -9.43 -20.18
CA ALA A 558 -25.94 -9.81 -21.55
C ALA A 558 -25.20 -8.95 -22.61
N ARG A 559 -25.05 -7.64 -22.36
CA ARG A 559 -24.25 -6.76 -23.23
C ARG A 559 -22.76 -7.08 -23.20
N ALA A 560 -22.20 -7.39 -22.03
CA ALA A 560 -20.81 -7.80 -21.92
C ALA A 560 -20.52 -9.10 -22.70
N VAL A 561 -21.43 -10.08 -22.65
CA VAL A 561 -21.33 -11.29 -23.49
C VAL A 561 -21.43 -10.95 -24.99
N GLY A 562 -22.29 -10.01 -25.37
CA GLY A 562 -22.35 -9.50 -26.74
C GLY A 562 -21.03 -8.87 -27.20
N TYR A 563 -20.39 -8.09 -26.32
CA TYR A 563 -19.07 -7.50 -26.60
C TYR A 563 -17.98 -8.57 -26.71
N ILE A 564 -17.95 -9.55 -25.81
CA ILE A 564 -17.04 -10.72 -25.89
C ILE A 564 -17.19 -11.44 -27.23
N ASP A 565 -18.42 -11.67 -27.70
CA ASP A 565 -18.66 -12.28 -29.01
C ASP A 565 -18.04 -11.42 -30.13
N SER A 566 -18.25 -10.10 -30.10
CA SER A 566 -17.68 -9.19 -31.09
C SER A 566 -16.15 -9.22 -31.16
N LEU A 567 -15.47 -9.35 -30.00
CA LEU A 567 -14.03 -9.52 -29.91
C LEU A 567 -13.61 -10.86 -30.53
N ARG A 568 -14.28 -11.94 -30.14
CA ARG A 568 -14.00 -13.29 -30.62
C ARG A 568 -14.14 -13.41 -32.15
N GLN A 569 -15.13 -12.75 -32.75
CA GLN A 569 -15.31 -12.77 -34.21
C GLN A 569 -14.08 -12.23 -34.97
N GLN A 570 -13.26 -11.37 -34.36
CA GLN A 570 -12.04 -10.86 -34.98
C GLN A 570 -10.96 -11.93 -35.16
N ARG A 571 -11.05 -13.05 -34.44
CA ARG A 571 -10.13 -14.19 -34.50
C ARG A 571 -10.78 -15.47 -35.05
N LEU A 572 -11.97 -15.35 -35.62
CA LEU A 572 -12.70 -16.47 -36.28
C LEU A 572 -12.78 -16.33 -37.79
N THR A 573 -11.98 -15.44 -38.39
CA THR A 573 -11.92 -15.28 -39.85
C THR A 573 -11.22 -16.47 -40.51
N GLU A 574 -11.38 -16.62 -41.83
CA GLU A 574 -10.76 -17.71 -42.60
C GLU A 574 -9.24 -17.76 -42.41
N LYS A 575 -8.60 -16.59 -42.28
CA LYS A 575 -7.16 -16.47 -41.99
C LYS A 575 -6.79 -17.27 -40.75
N TYR A 576 -7.44 -17.02 -39.62
CA TYR A 576 -7.10 -17.68 -38.35
C TYR A 576 -7.46 -19.18 -38.32
N ARG A 577 -8.36 -19.63 -39.21
CA ARG A 577 -8.76 -21.04 -39.30
C ARG A 577 -7.86 -21.89 -40.19
N THR A 578 -7.18 -21.28 -41.15
CA THR A 578 -6.49 -22.04 -42.23
C THR A 578 -5.01 -21.75 -42.33
N ASP A 579 -4.56 -20.54 -41.96
CA ASP A 579 -3.15 -20.17 -42.00
C ASP A 579 -2.41 -20.82 -40.82
N PRO A 580 -1.43 -21.72 -41.08
CA PRO A 580 -0.64 -22.38 -40.04
C PRO A 580 0.00 -21.41 -39.04
N ASP A 581 0.40 -20.21 -39.49
CA ASP A 581 1.04 -19.21 -38.64
C ASP A 581 0.04 -18.49 -37.71
N CYS A 582 -1.26 -18.65 -37.98
CA CYS A 582 -2.33 -17.99 -37.25
C CYS A 582 -3.19 -18.93 -36.40
N LEU A 583 -2.99 -20.26 -36.48
CA LEU A 583 -3.83 -21.24 -35.79
C LEU A 583 -3.88 -21.05 -34.28
N ALA A 584 -2.75 -20.67 -33.67
CA ALA A 584 -2.65 -20.46 -32.22
C ALA A 584 -3.49 -19.27 -31.71
N TYR A 585 -3.94 -18.37 -32.59
CA TYR A 585 -4.76 -17.20 -32.23
C TYR A 585 -6.25 -17.43 -32.47
N CYS A 586 -6.62 -18.54 -33.13
CA CYS A 586 -7.99 -18.80 -33.57
C CYS A 586 -8.97 -18.84 -32.39
N GLY A 587 -10.04 -18.05 -32.49
CA GLY A 587 -11.14 -18.04 -31.52
C GLY A 587 -10.83 -17.39 -30.16
N LEU A 588 -9.63 -16.85 -29.95
CA LEU A 588 -9.29 -16.06 -28.76
C LEU A 588 -9.88 -14.64 -28.81
N VAL A 589 -9.86 -13.94 -27.68
CA VAL A 589 -9.97 -12.46 -27.67
C VAL A 589 -8.67 -11.84 -28.21
N PRO A 590 -8.73 -10.65 -28.84
CA PRO A 590 -7.55 -10.01 -29.44
C PRO A 590 -6.57 -9.53 -28.37
N GLU A 591 -5.44 -8.99 -28.83
CA GLU A 591 -4.38 -8.48 -27.97
C GLU A 591 -4.82 -7.33 -27.06
N SER A 592 -4.38 -7.37 -25.80
CA SER A 592 -4.63 -6.32 -24.80
C SER A 592 -3.42 -6.15 -23.88
N ILE A 593 -3.45 -5.14 -22.99
CA ILE A 593 -2.40 -4.91 -21.99
C ILE A 593 -2.75 -5.44 -20.58
N SER A 594 -3.62 -6.45 -20.51
CA SER A 594 -4.10 -7.04 -19.26
C SER A 594 -3.02 -7.76 -18.44
N HIS A 595 -3.27 -7.87 -17.12
CA HIS A 595 -2.47 -8.59 -16.10
C HIS A 595 -0.97 -8.26 -16.15
N GLU A 596 -0.63 -7.02 -15.74
CA GLU A 596 0.68 -6.43 -15.35
C GLU A 596 1.95 -6.69 -16.20
N GLY A 597 2.05 -7.79 -16.96
CA GLY A 597 3.22 -8.25 -17.66
C GLY A 597 3.36 -7.77 -19.11
N TYR A 598 2.32 -7.17 -19.70
CA TYR A 598 2.30 -6.85 -21.14
C TYR A 598 2.08 -5.37 -21.48
N ALA A 599 2.36 -4.48 -20.53
CA ALA A 599 2.23 -3.02 -20.73
C ALA A 599 3.13 -2.47 -21.86
N SER A 600 4.23 -3.15 -22.20
CA SER A 600 5.15 -2.75 -23.27
C SER A 600 4.63 -3.04 -24.68
N GLN A 601 3.84 -4.10 -24.85
CA GLN A 601 3.22 -4.47 -26.12
C GLN A 601 2.00 -5.36 -25.86
N PRO A 602 0.80 -5.00 -26.36
CA PRO A 602 -0.39 -5.83 -26.22
C PRO A 602 -0.17 -7.28 -26.71
N ARG A 603 -0.71 -8.26 -25.99
CA ARG A 603 -0.56 -9.71 -26.28
C ARG A 603 -1.88 -10.47 -26.23
N HIS A 604 -1.94 -11.61 -26.91
CA HIS A 604 -3.00 -12.61 -26.71
C HIS A 604 -2.72 -13.40 -25.41
N SER A 605 -2.98 -12.73 -24.28
CA SER A 605 -2.76 -13.29 -22.95
C SER A 605 -3.77 -14.38 -22.63
N TYR A 606 -3.31 -15.52 -22.11
CA TYR A 606 -4.20 -16.56 -21.62
C TYR A 606 -4.96 -16.13 -20.36
N TRP A 607 -4.47 -15.14 -19.60
CA TRP A 607 -5.20 -14.50 -18.51
C TRP A 607 -6.58 -14.02 -18.95
N ASP A 608 -6.63 -13.22 -20.02
CA ASP A 608 -7.86 -12.64 -20.58
C ASP A 608 -8.82 -13.75 -20.98
N ASN A 609 -8.28 -14.74 -21.67
CA ASN A 609 -9.06 -15.85 -22.17
C ASN A 609 -9.59 -16.74 -21.03
N PHE A 610 -8.85 -16.94 -19.93
CA PHE A 610 -9.38 -17.67 -18.76
C PHE A 610 -10.52 -16.93 -18.08
N PHE A 611 -10.45 -15.60 -17.96
CA PHE A 611 -11.57 -14.81 -17.44
C PHE A 611 -12.75 -14.76 -18.39
N VAL A 612 -12.53 -14.63 -19.69
CA VAL A 612 -13.60 -14.71 -20.71
C VAL A 612 -14.30 -16.05 -20.65
N LEU A 613 -13.55 -17.16 -20.55
CA LEU A 613 -14.10 -18.50 -20.38
C LEU A 613 -14.97 -18.57 -19.12
N ARG A 614 -14.45 -18.05 -18.00
CA ARG A 614 -15.18 -17.98 -16.73
C ARG A 614 -16.45 -17.15 -16.84
N GLY A 615 -16.39 -15.99 -17.48
CA GLY A 615 -17.53 -15.11 -17.69
C GLY A 615 -18.63 -15.76 -18.53
N LEU A 616 -18.27 -16.42 -19.64
CA LEU A 616 -19.24 -17.14 -20.48
C LEU A 616 -19.92 -18.29 -19.72
N LYS A 617 -19.15 -19.04 -18.92
CA LYS A 617 -19.67 -20.10 -18.04
C LYS A 617 -20.68 -19.54 -17.02
N ASP A 618 -20.32 -18.45 -16.36
CA ASP A 618 -21.15 -17.81 -15.34
C ASP A 618 -22.40 -17.16 -15.96
N ALA A 619 -22.28 -16.47 -17.10
CA ALA A 619 -23.44 -15.90 -17.80
C ALA A 619 -24.46 -16.97 -18.22
N ALA A 620 -23.99 -18.11 -18.72
CA ALA A 620 -24.89 -19.23 -19.06
C ALA A 620 -25.62 -19.76 -17.82
N ALA A 621 -24.94 -19.86 -16.68
CA ALA A 621 -25.56 -20.27 -15.42
C ALA A 621 -26.57 -19.22 -14.91
N MET A 622 -26.27 -17.93 -15.04
CA MET A 622 -27.22 -16.86 -14.69
C MET A 622 -28.50 -16.92 -15.53
N ALA A 623 -28.36 -17.15 -16.84
CA ALA A 623 -29.50 -17.26 -17.75
C ALA A 623 -30.47 -18.37 -17.30
N VAL A 624 -29.94 -19.53 -16.89
CA VAL A 624 -30.75 -20.63 -16.33
C VAL A 624 -31.45 -20.22 -15.05
N VAL A 625 -30.76 -19.54 -14.12
CA VAL A 625 -31.36 -19.05 -12.87
C VAL A 625 -32.50 -18.06 -13.13
N LEU A 626 -32.35 -17.22 -14.16
CA LEU A 626 -33.29 -16.17 -14.51
C LEU A 626 -34.44 -16.64 -15.44
N GLY A 627 -34.37 -17.86 -15.97
CA GLY A 627 -35.35 -18.39 -16.92
C GLY A 627 -35.23 -17.79 -18.33
N GLU A 628 -34.03 -17.34 -18.71
CA GLU A 628 -33.72 -16.77 -20.02
C GLU A 628 -33.25 -17.90 -20.96
N ASP A 629 -34.17 -18.80 -21.34
CA ASP A 629 -33.83 -20.09 -21.97
C ASP A 629 -33.04 -19.93 -23.29
N VAL A 630 -33.38 -18.92 -24.10
CA VAL A 630 -32.71 -18.65 -25.38
C VAL A 630 -31.26 -18.22 -25.16
N GLU A 631 -31.04 -17.29 -24.22
CA GLU A 631 -29.73 -16.82 -23.82
C GLU A 631 -28.93 -17.93 -23.13
N ALA A 632 -29.58 -18.78 -22.33
CA ALA A 632 -28.94 -19.91 -21.66
C ALA A 632 -28.34 -20.89 -22.68
N GLU A 633 -29.12 -21.29 -23.70
CA GLU A 633 -28.63 -22.15 -24.77
C GLU A 633 -27.52 -21.49 -25.58
N ARG A 634 -27.69 -20.21 -25.94
CA ARG A 634 -26.71 -19.44 -26.72
C ARG A 634 -25.39 -19.29 -25.97
N PHE A 635 -25.44 -18.85 -24.71
CA PHE A 635 -24.24 -18.61 -23.90
C PHE A 635 -23.54 -19.92 -23.57
N ALA A 636 -24.28 -21.01 -23.31
CA ALA A 636 -23.70 -22.33 -23.13
C ALA A 636 -22.99 -22.84 -24.41
N ALA A 637 -23.56 -22.58 -25.59
CA ALA A 637 -22.92 -22.91 -26.86
C ALA A 637 -21.64 -22.08 -27.08
N MET A 638 -21.67 -20.78 -26.80
CA MET A 638 -20.50 -19.89 -26.86
C MET A 638 -19.39 -20.35 -25.90
N HIS A 639 -19.73 -20.64 -24.65
CA HIS A 639 -18.79 -21.16 -23.65
C HIS A 639 -18.11 -22.45 -24.13
N ARG A 640 -18.89 -23.42 -24.64
CA ARG A 640 -18.32 -24.68 -25.17
C ARG A 640 -17.38 -24.43 -26.36
N ALA A 641 -17.78 -23.59 -27.31
CA ALA A 641 -16.98 -23.27 -28.49
C ALA A 641 -15.68 -22.54 -28.11
N PHE A 642 -15.78 -21.52 -27.25
CA PHE A 642 -14.62 -20.77 -26.78
C PHE A 642 -13.63 -21.64 -26.01
N ARG A 643 -14.12 -22.54 -25.14
CA ARG A 643 -13.27 -23.51 -24.43
C ARG A 643 -12.49 -24.42 -25.38
N GLN A 644 -13.15 -24.90 -26.44
CA GLN A 644 -12.52 -25.74 -27.45
C GLN A 644 -11.39 -24.97 -28.17
N ASP A 645 -11.67 -23.75 -28.62
CA ASP A 645 -10.70 -22.91 -29.30
C ASP A 645 -9.52 -22.54 -28.39
N LEU A 646 -9.80 -22.19 -27.13
CA LEU A 646 -8.78 -21.85 -26.12
C LEU A 646 -7.80 -23.01 -25.89
N TYR A 647 -8.29 -24.23 -25.69
CA TYR A 647 -7.40 -25.37 -25.45
C TYR A 647 -6.68 -25.82 -26.71
N ALA A 648 -7.31 -25.68 -27.89
CA ALA A 648 -6.61 -25.86 -29.16
C ALA A 648 -5.46 -24.86 -29.29
N SER A 649 -5.73 -23.57 -29.00
CA SER A 649 -4.72 -22.51 -28.98
C SER A 649 -3.56 -22.84 -28.04
N ILE A 650 -3.81 -23.24 -26.79
CA ILE A 650 -2.75 -23.61 -25.84
C ILE A 650 -1.86 -24.71 -26.43
N LEU A 651 -2.46 -25.75 -27.00
CA LEU A 651 -1.70 -26.86 -27.59
C LEU A 651 -0.91 -26.43 -28.83
N GLU A 652 -1.46 -25.54 -29.67
CA GLU A 652 -0.73 -25.00 -30.83
C GLU A 652 0.41 -24.07 -30.40
N THR A 653 0.21 -23.21 -29.40
CA THR A 653 1.26 -22.37 -28.83
C THR A 653 2.40 -23.20 -28.25
N MET A 654 2.07 -24.29 -27.54
CA MET A 654 3.07 -25.23 -27.04
C MET A 654 3.92 -25.85 -28.16
N LYS A 655 3.29 -26.23 -29.27
CA LYS A 655 4.00 -26.73 -30.46
C LYS A 655 4.87 -25.66 -31.11
N LEU A 656 4.33 -24.45 -31.27
CA LEU A 656 5.01 -23.30 -31.88
C LEU A 656 6.32 -22.97 -31.15
N HIS A 657 6.27 -22.88 -29.83
CA HIS A 657 7.42 -22.52 -28.99
C HIS A 657 8.25 -23.71 -28.50
N ARG A 658 7.78 -24.94 -28.78
CA ARG A 658 8.43 -26.20 -28.36
C ARG A 658 8.58 -26.29 -26.83
N ILE A 659 7.48 -26.02 -26.13
CA ILE A 659 7.40 -26.02 -24.67
C ILE A 659 6.41 -27.09 -24.17
N ASP A 660 6.55 -27.49 -22.91
CA ASP A 660 5.80 -28.58 -22.27
C ASP A 660 4.89 -28.13 -21.10
N TYR A 661 4.78 -26.81 -20.89
CA TYR A 661 3.96 -26.18 -19.86
C TYR A 661 2.88 -25.29 -20.50
N ILE A 662 1.87 -24.87 -19.71
CA ILE A 662 0.86 -23.90 -20.13
C ILE A 662 1.52 -22.49 -20.21
N PRO A 663 1.58 -21.86 -21.39
CA PRO A 663 2.21 -20.55 -21.57
C PRO A 663 1.36 -19.38 -21.06
N GLY A 664 2.00 -18.21 -20.86
CA GLY A 664 1.35 -16.95 -20.47
C GLY A 664 0.65 -16.25 -21.64
N ALA A 665 1.32 -16.14 -22.79
CA ALA A 665 0.75 -15.58 -24.03
C ALA A 665 1.13 -16.38 -25.28
N VAL A 666 0.30 -16.26 -26.33
CA VAL A 666 0.52 -16.93 -27.62
C VAL A 666 1.84 -16.49 -28.26
N GLU A 667 2.13 -15.18 -28.27
CA GLU A 667 3.28 -14.62 -28.97
C GLU A 667 4.62 -15.00 -28.33
N LEU A 668 4.64 -15.16 -27.00
CA LEU A 668 5.88 -15.32 -26.24
C LEU A 668 6.17 -16.76 -25.84
N GLY A 669 5.14 -17.60 -25.65
CA GLY A 669 5.33 -18.93 -25.07
C GLY A 669 5.95 -18.88 -23.67
N ASP A 670 5.79 -17.75 -22.98
CA ASP A 670 6.45 -17.43 -21.73
C ASP A 670 5.85 -18.19 -20.54
N PHE A 671 6.60 -18.27 -19.46
CA PHE A 671 6.24 -19.04 -18.27
C PHE A 671 5.58 -18.14 -17.22
N ASP A 672 4.25 -18.16 -17.16
CA ASP A 672 3.43 -17.38 -16.19
C ASP A 672 2.48 -18.30 -15.38
N PRO A 673 3.01 -18.99 -14.36
CA PRO A 673 2.20 -19.82 -13.46
C PRO A 673 1.12 -19.02 -12.70
N PRO A 674 1.37 -17.81 -12.16
CA PRO A 674 0.33 -16.97 -11.55
C PRO A 674 -0.88 -16.75 -12.46
N ALA A 675 -0.70 -16.49 -13.75
CA ALA A 675 -1.84 -16.37 -14.66
C ALA A 675 -2.58 -17.70 -14.87
N THR A 676 -1.84 -18.81 -14.97
CA THR A 676 -2.42 -20.16 -15.10
C THR A 676 -3.32 -20.54 -13.90
N THR A 677 -3.05 -20.02 -12.70
CA THR A 677 -3.91 -20.27 -11.53
C THR A 677 -5.36 -19.84 -11.73
N ILE A 678 -5.63 -18.85 -12.59
CA ILE A 678 -7.00 -18.39 -12.87
C ILE A 678 -7.82 -19.46 -13.55
N ALA A 679 -7.23 -20.29 -14.41
CA ALA A 679 -7.93 -21.43 -15.02
C ALA A 679 -8.39 -22.43 -13.94
N VAL A 680 -7.62 -22.58 -12.87
CA VAL A 680 -7.96 -23.45 -11.73
C VAL A 680 -9.01 -22.79 -10.82
N ALA A 681 -8.71 -21.60 -10.30
CA ALA A 681 -9.63 -20.85 -9.45
C ALA A 681 -9.40 -19.32 -9.64
N PRO A 682 -10.39 -18.57 -10.15
CA PRO A 682 -11.82 -18.92 -10.15
C PRO A 682 -12.34 -19.72 -11.36
N GLY A 683 -11.55 -20.03 -12.39
CA GLY A 683 -12.03 -20.66 -13.63
C GLY A 683 -12.81 -21.97 -13.42
N GLY A 684 -12.30 -22.84 -12.55
CA GLY A 684 -12.93 -24.13 -12.25
C GLY A 684 -12.77 -25.14 -13.40
N GLU A 685 -11.63 -25.10 -14.10
CA GLU A 685 -11.35 -25.91 -15.30
C GLU A 685 -10.42 -27.12 -15.04
N LEU A 686 -10.21 -27.48 -13.78
CA LEU A 686 -9.57 -28.75 -13.44
C LEU A 686 -10.32 -29.92 -14.08
N GLY A 687 -9.58 -30.86 -14.67
CA GLY A 687 -10.12 -31.97 -15.45
C GLY A 687 -10.39 -31.65 -16.93
N TRP A 688 -10.30 -30.38 -17.35
CA TRP A 688 -10.44 -29.97 -18.75
C TRP A 688 -9.14 -29.42 -19.35
N LEU A 689 -8.28 -28.81 -18.54
CA LEU A 689 -6.96 -28.34 -18.95
C LEU A 689 -6.08 -29.49 -19.48
N PRO A 690 -5.10 -29.22 -20.36
CA PRO A 690 -4.11 -30.20 -20.77
C PRO A 690 -3.29 -30.70 -19.56
N GLN A 691 -3.70 -31.83 -18.97
CA GLN A 691 -3.20 -32.27 -17.65
C GLN A 691 -1.67 -32.41 -17.58
N PRO A 692 -0.97 -33.02 -18.55
CA PRO A 692 0.49 -33.10 -18.50
C PRO A 692 1.17 -31.72 -18.46
N ALA A 693 0.60 -30.74 -19.18
CA ALA A 693 1.14 -29.38 -19.20
C ALA A 693 0.84 -28.63 -17.90
N LEU A 694 -0.35 -28.85 -17.31
CA LEU A 694 -0.73 -28.29 -16.02
C LEU A 694 0.20 -28.79 -14.89
N ASP A 695 0.43 -30.10 -14.84
CA ASP A 695 1.34 -30.72 -13.87
C ASP A 695 2.74 -30.14 -14.04
N ARG A 696 3.23 -30.08 -15.29
CA ARG A 696 4.54 -29.52 -15.60
C ARG A 696 4.68 -28.05 -15.23
N THR A 697 3.64 -27.23 -15.44
CA THR A 697 3.64 -25.81 -15.05
C THR A 697 3.94 -25.64 -13.56
N PHE A 698 3.24 -26.38 -12.70
CA PHE A 698 3.39 -26.23 -11.25
C PHE A 698 4.59 -27.00 -10.67
N GLU A 699 5.05 -28.07 -11.31
CA GLU A 699 6.36 -28.67 -11.02
C GLU A 699 7.51 -27.71 -11.29
N ARG A 700 7.52 -27.08 -12.48
CA ARG A 700 8.53 -26.10 -12.85
C ARG A 700 8.50 -24.87 -11.95
N TYR A 701 7.31 -24.46 -11.50
CA TYR A 701 7.20 -23.38 -10.53
C TYR A 701 7.82 -23.77 -9.17
N ASP A 702 7.54 -24.96 -8.63
CA ASP A 702 8.18 -25.43 -7.38
C ASP A 702 9.71 -25.57 -7.54
N GLU A 703 10.20 -26.00 -8.71
CA GLU A 703 11.64 -25.98 -9.03
C GLU A 703 12.22 -24.55 -8.96
N PHE A 704 11.59 -23.59 -9.63
CA PHE A 704 12.00 -22.17 -9.59
C PHE A 704 11.93 -21.58 -8.18
N PHE A 705 10.88 -21.90 -7.44
CA PHE A 705 10.69 -21.46 -6.06
C PHE A 705 11.78 -22.01 -5.13
N ARG A 706 12.10 -23.31 -5.22
CA ARG A 706 13.21 -23.91 -4.45
C ARG A 706 14.56 -23.29 -4.82
N GLN A 707 14.81 -23.07 -6.10
CA GLN A 707 16.01 -22.36 -6.55
C GLN A 707 16.08 -20.95 -5.94
N ARG A 708 14.96 -20.22 -5.83
CA ARG A 708 14.92 -18.92 -5.16
C ARG A 708 15.28 -19.01 -3.67
N LEU A 709 14.77 -20.02 -2.96
CA LEU A 709 15.10 -20.24 -1.54
C LEU A 709 16.59 -20.57 -1.34
N GLU A 710 17.15 -21.38 -2.23
CA GLU A 710 18.55 -21.84 -2.15
C GLU A 710 19.55 -20.79 -2.67
N ASN A 711 19.11 -19.89 -3.56
CA ASN A 711 19.98 -18.91 -4.19
C ASN A 711 20.04 -17.60 -3.40
N PRO A 712 21.20 -17.18 -2.88
CA PRO A 712 21.34 -15.91 -2.18
C PRO A 712 21.24 -14.66 -3.09
N THR A 713 21.14 -14.80 -4.42
CA THR A 713 21.22 -13.67 -5.37
C THR A 713 19.88 -13.18 -5.93
N TRP A 714 18.73 -13.68 -5.47
CA TRP A 714 17.44 -13.12 -5.93
C TRP A 714 17.24 -11.70 -5.38
N GLU A 715 16.69 -10.81 -6.20
CA GLU A 715 16.54 -9.38 -5.81
C GLU A 715 15.15 -9.06 -5.25
N ALA A 716 14.11 -9.54 -5.91
CA ALA A 716 12.72 -9.32 -5.52
C ALA A 716 11.81 -10.47 -5.97
N TYR A 717 10.61 -10.50 -5.42
CA TYR A 717 9.48 -11.26 -5.94
C TYR A 717 8.18 -10.46 -5.75
N THR A 718 7.13 -10.81 -6.50
CA THR A 718 5.79 -10.27 -6.27
C THR A 718 4.96 -11.21 -5.41
N PRO A 719 4.31 -10.74 -4.34
CA PRO A 719 3.40 -11.59 -3.56
C PRO A 719 2.10 -11.97 -4.30
N TYR A 720 1.85 -11.50 -5.53
CA TYR A 720 0.76 -12.06 -6.35
C TYR A 720 0.88 -13.58 -6.52
N GLU A 721 2.09 -14.14 -6.42
CA GLU A 721 2.34 -15.58 -6.39
C GLU A 721 1.60 -16.32 -5.26
N LEU A 722 1.07 -15.63 -4.23
CA LEU A 722 0.24 -16.23 -3.18
C LEU A 722 -0.96 -17.02 -3.72
N ARG A 723 -1.49 -16.68 -4.89
CA ARG A 723 -2.58 -17.45 -5.54
C ARG A 723 -2.16 -18.86 -5.98
N VAL A 724 -0.86 -19.11 -6.14
CA VAL A 724 -0.31 -20.44 -6.43
C VAL A 724 -0.54 -21.38 -5.24
N VAL A 725 -0.44 -20.88 -4.00
CA VAL A 725 -0.74 -21.67 -2.79
C VAL A 725 -2.12 -22.32 -2.88
N GLY A 726 -3.16 -21.55 -3.20
CA GLY A 726 -4.52 -22.06 -3.36
C GLY A 726 -4.66 -23.09 -4.50
N THR A 727 -3.85 -22.96 -5.55
CA THR A 727 -3.81 -23.90 -6.68
C THR A 727 -3.13 -25.20 -6.29
N MET A 728 -1.99 -25.14 -5.60
CA MET A 728 -1.28 -26.31 -5.08
C MET A 728 -2.15 -27.16 -4.17
N ILE A 729 -2.97 -26.53 -3.30
CA ILE A 729 -3.96 -27.25 -2.49
C ILE A 729 -4.96 -28.01 -3.37
N ARG A 730 -5.49 -27.38 -4.42
CA ARG A 730 -6.47 -28.00 -5.32
C ARG A 730 -5.88 -29.11 -6.19
N LEU A 731 -4.57 -29.09 -6.41
CA LEU A 731 -3.79 -30.14 -7.07
C LEU A 731 -3.33 -31.25 -6.10
N GLY A 732 -3.72 -31.19 -4.82
CA GLY A 732 -3.32 -32.18 -3.81
C GLY A 732 -1.88 -32.04 -3.32
N GLN A 733 -1.21 -30.91 -3.60
CA GLN A 733 0.18 -30.64 -3.25
C GLN A 733 0.29 -29.84 -1.94
N ARG A 734 -0.33 -30.34 -0.86
CA ARG A 734 -0.43 -29.67 0.44
C ARG A 734 0.91 -29.17 0.99
N ASP A 735 1.92 -30.03 1.00
CA ASP A 735 3.18 -29.70 1.65
C ASP A 735 3.98 -28.62 0.89
N ARG A 736 3.84 -28.59 -0.44
CA ARG A 736 4.39 -27.50 -1.27
C ARG A 736 3.68 -26.18 -0.96
N ALA A 737 2.35 -26.19 -0.94
CA ALA A 737 1.54 -25.02 -0.62
C ALA A 737 1.88 -24.42 0.75
N LEU A 738 2.03 -25.26 1.78
CA LEU A 738 2.36 -24.81 3.14
C LEU A 738 3.77 -24.23 3.25
N ARG A 739 4.75 -24.78 2.50
CA ARG A 739 6.10 -24.25 2.42
C ARG A 739 6.13 -22.88 1.73
N GLU A 740 5.42 -22.75 0.61
CA GLU A 740 5.28 -21.47 -0.09
C GLU A 740 4.60 -20.41 0.77
N LEU A 741 3.52 -20.77 1.46
CA LEU A 741 2.82 -19.88 2.37
C LEU A 741 3.73 -19.37 3.50
N ALA A 742 4.57 -20.24 4.07
CA ALA A 742 5.53 -19.86 5.10
C ALA A 742 6.54 -18.82 4.58
N PHE A 743 7.07 -19.00 3.37
CA PHE A 743 7.95 -18.02 2.73
C PHE A 743 7.25 -16.68 2.50
N PHE A 744 6.03 -16.67 1.98
CA PHE A 744 5.33 -15.41 1.74
C PHE A 744 5.08 -14.62 3.02
N PHE A 745 4.86 -15.28 4.16
CA PHE A 745 4.79 -14.60 5.46
C PHE A 745 6.10 -13.88 5.85
N GLU A 746 7.26 -14.31 5.36
CA GLU A 746 8.53 -13.60 5.55
C GLU A 746 8.59 -12.29 4.77
N GLY A 747 7.71 -12.08 3.79
CA GLY A 747 7.57 -10.84 3.02
C GLY A 747 6.69 -9.78 3.65
N GLN A 748 6.02 -10.06 4.79
CA GLN A 748 5.19 -9.06 5.45
C GLN A 748 6.04 -7.93 6.04
N ARG A 749 5.63 -6.67 5.85
CA ARG A 749 6.39 -5.48 6.27
C ARG A 749 5.50 -4.40 6.91
N PRO A 750 5.86 -3.96 8.12
CA PRO A 750 6.48 -4.75 9.18
C PRO A 750 5.70 -6.05 9.42
N ALA A 751 6.37 -7.09 9.91
CA ALA A 751 5.76 -8.41 10.07
C ALA A 751 4.50 -8.40 10.96
N ALA A 752 4.50 -7.58 12.01
CA ALA A 752 3.40 -7.45 12.96
C ALA A 752 2.13 -6.82 12.37
N TRP A 753 2.22 -6.15 11.21
CA TRP A 753 1.08 -5.53 10.54
C TRP A 753 0.38 -6.44 9.54
N ASN A 754 0.79 -7.71 9.41
CA ASN A 754 0.05 -8.73 8.64
C ASN A 754 -0.25 -8.35 7.17
N GLN A 755 0.59 -7.53 6.54
CA GLN A 755 0.34 -6.94 5.22
C GLN A 755 1.50 -7.15 4.25
N TRP A 756 1.20 -7.04 2.96
CA TRP A 756 2.18 -7.11 1.89
C TRP A 756 2.11 -5.85 1.02
N ALA A 757 3.25 -5.51 0.45
CA ALA A 757 3.36 -4.61 -0.68
C ALA A 757 3.24 -5.39 -2.01
N GLU A 758 3.19 -4.69 -3.14
CA GLU A 758 3.15 -5.29 -4.47
C GLU A 758 4.46 -6.02 -4.84
N VAL A 759 5.58 -5.46 -4.40
CA VAL A 759 6.92 -6.01 -4.64
C VAL A 759 7.65 -6.13 -3.30
N VAL A 760 8.19 -7.34 -3.05
CA VAL A 760 9.04 -7.61 -1.88
C VAL A 760 10.47 -7.74 -2.35
N TRP A 761 11.30 -6.78 -1.93
CA TRP A 761 12.74 -6.82 -2.15
C TRP A 761 13.41 -7.66 -1.06
N ARG A 762 14.47 -8.39 -1.46
CA ARG A 762 15.30 -9.16 -0.54
C ARG A 762 15.93 -8.28 0.52
N GLU A 763 16.52 -7.17 0.11
CA GLU A 763 17.12 -6.17 0.98
C GLU A 763 16.06 -5.16 1.44
N PRO A 764 15.52 -5.27 2.67
CA PRO A 764 14.31 -4.53 3.06
C PRO A 764 14.50 -3.02 3.14
N ARG A 765 15.74 -2.55 3.28
CA ARG A 765 16.07 -1.13 3.42
C ARG A 765 16.52 -0.49 2.11
N GLN A 766 16.60 -1.23 1.01
CA GLN A 766 17.00 -0.66 -0.28
C GLN A 766 15.89 0.26 -0.82
N PRO A 767 16.20 1.50 -1.25
CA PRO A 767 15.20 2.45 -1.73
C PRO A 767 14.68 2.02 -3.10
N ARG A 768 13.55 1.32 -3.11
CA ARG A 768 12.95 0.74 -4.32
C ARG A 768 11.44 0.95 -4.30
N PHE A 769 10.85 1.02 -5.49
CA PHE A 769 9.40 1.00 -5.63
C PHE A 769 8.85 -0.31 -5.06
N ILE A 770 7.80 -0.24 -4.22
CA ILE A 770 7.13 -1.41 -3.63
C ILE A 770 5.63 -1.44 -3.93
N GLY A 771 5.09 -0.44 -4.64
CA GLY A 771 3.66 -0.26 -4.82
C GLY A 771 2.98 0.35 -3.60
N ASP A 772 1.69 0.07 -3.42
CA ASP A 772 0.98 0.43 -2.19
C ASP A 772 1.12 -0.62 -1.10
N MET A 773 0.99 -0.16 0.13
CA MET A 773 0.93 -1.01 1.30
C MET A 773 -0.14 -0.48 2.27
N PRO A 774 -1.07 -1.33 2.74
CA PRO A 774 -1.31 -2.71 2.29
C PRO A 774 -1.81 -2.76 0.84
N HIS A 775 -1.33 -3.74 0.06
CA HIS A 775 -1.87 -4.05 -1.27
C HIS A 775 -3.03 -5.05 -1.15
N THR A 776 -4.27 -4.59 -1.29
CA THR A 776 -5.46 -5.36 -0.90
C THR A 776 -5.87 -6.42 -1.91
N TRP A 777 -5.44 -6.33 -3.18
CA TRP A 777 -5.58 -7.46 -4.11
C TRP A 777 -4.71 -8.65 -3.66
N ILE A 778 -3.47 -8.41 -3.25
CA ILE A 778 -2.59 -9.45 -2.69
C ILE A 778 -3.20 -10.00 -1.40
N GLY A 779 -3.71 -9.13 -0.53
CA GLY A 779 -4.46 -9.53 0.66
C GLY A 779 -5.66 -10.43 0.35
N ALA A 780 -6.40 -10.15 -0.73
CA ALA A 780 -7.52 -10.97 -1.19
C ALA A 780 -7.06 -12.33 -1.74
N ASP A 781 -5.96 -12.38 -2.50
CA ASP A 781 -5.39 -13.64 -2.98
C ASP A 781 -4.87 -14.51 -1.84
N PHE A 782 -4.27 -13.91 -0.81
CA PHE A 782 -3.95 -14.59 0.44
C PHE A 782 -5.22 -15.16 1.10
N ILE A 783 -6.28 -14.35 1.29
CA ILE A 783 -7.53 -14.81 1.93
C ILE A 783 -8.14 -15.98 1.14
N ARG A 784 -8.22 -15.88 -0.18
CA ARG A 784 -8.75 -16.94 -1.05
C ARG A 784 -7.93 -18.22 -0.96
N SER A 785 -6.60 -18.11 -0.97
CA SER A 785 -5.68 -19.25 -0.89
C SER A 785 -5.67 -19.89 0.49
N ALA A 786 -5.66 -19.09 1.55
CA ALA A 786 -5.76 -19.57 2.92
C ALA A 786 -7.12 -20.22 3.21
N ARG A 787 -8.22 -19.68 2.67
CA ARG A 787 -9.55 -20.32 2.76
C ARG A 787 -9.53 -21.73 2.16
N ALA A 788 -8.83 -21.93 1.04
CA ALA A 788 -8.73 -23.24 0.38
C ALA A 788 -8.08 -24.32 1.25
N LEU A 789 -7.28 -23.96 2.27
CA LEU A 789 -6.77 -24.92 3.26
C LEU A 789 -7.92 -25.60 4.02
N PHE A 790 -8.97 -24.83 4.33
CA PHE A 790 -10.07 -25.23 5.18
C PHE A 790 -11.25 -25.79 4.40
N ALA A 791 -11.68 -25.10 3.35
CA ALA A 791 -12.75 -25.56 2.47
C ALA A 791 -12.76 -24.84 1.12
N TYR A 792 -13.22 -25.54 0.09
CA TYR A 792 -13.47 -24.95 -1.22
C TYR A 792 -14.46 -25.74 -2.07
N GLU A 793 -15.05 -25.06 -3.04
CA GLU A 793 -15.93 -25.63 -4.03
C GLU A 793 -15.11 -26.20 -5.20
N ARG A 794 -15.43 -27.43 -5.60
CA ARG A 794 -14.84 -28.14 -6.75
C ARG A 794 -15.91 -28.33 -7.81
N GLU A 795 -15.81 -27.56 -8.89
CA GLU A 795 -16.88 -27.48 -9.89
C GLU A 795 -16.98 -28.71 -10.80
N VAL A 796 -15.86 -29.35 -11.12
CA VAL A 796 -15.81 -30.47 -12.08
C VAL A 796 -16.75 -31.63 -11.70
N ASP A 797 -16.92 -31.88 -10.40
CA ASP A 797 -17.82 -32.90 -9.86
C ASP A 797 -18.89 -32.32 -8.92
N GLN A 798 -18.99 -30.99 -8.81
CA GLN A 798 -19.92 -30.28 -7.93
C GLN A 798 -19.80 -30.71 -6.45
N ALA A 799 -18.57 -30.75 -5.93
CA ALA A 799 -18.29 -31.14 -4.54
C ALA A 799 -17.92 -29.93 -3.66
N LEU A 800 -18.21 -30.05 -2.35
CA LEU A 800 -17.64 -29.19 -1.32
C LEU A 800 -16.48 -29.95 -0.67
N VAL A 801 -15.25 -29.48 -0.86
CA VAL A 801 -14.04 -30.08 -0.29
C VAL A 801 -13.74 -29.44 1.06
N ILE A 802 -13.42 -30.26 2.07
CA ILE A 802 -13.09 -29.84 3.43
C ILE A 802 -11.73 -30.42 3.85
N GLY A 803 -10.86 -29.58 4.39
CA GLY A 803 -9.63 -29.98 5.09
C GLY A 803 -8.44 -30.37 4.21
N ALA A 804 -8.50 -30.15 2.90
CA ALA A 804 -7.44 -30.55 1.95
C ALA A 804 -6.07 -29.93 2.24
N GLY A 805 -6.02 -28.76 2.89
CA GLY A 805 -4.77 -28.09 3.26
C GLY A 805 -4.43 -28.15 4.75
N ILE A 806 -5.17 -28.90 5.57
CA ILE A 806 -4.86 -29.03 7.00
C ILE A 806 -3.67 -29.98 7.17
N PRO A 807 -2.53 -29.53 7.75
CA PRO A 807 -1.42 -30.42 8.05
C PRO A 807 -1.70 -31.33 9.26
N PRO A 808 -1.02 -32.48 9.37
CA PRO A 808 -1.19 -33.40 10.48
C PRO A 808 -1.01 -32.72 11.84
N THR A 809 0.01 -31.85 11.95
CA THR A 809 0.38 -31.15 13.18
C THR A 809 -0.73 -30.27 13.75
N TRP A 810 -1.68 -29.80 12.93
CA TRP A 810 -2.81 -29.03 13.43
C TRP A 810 -3.92 -29.94 13.97
N ALA A 811 -4.23 -31.02 13.24
CA ALA A 811 -5.27 -31.96 13.62
C ALA A 811 -4.91 -32.78 14.88
N THR A 812 -3.62 -33.04 15.08
CA THR A 812 -3.10 -33.76 16.26
C THR A 812 -2.81 -32.85 17.46
N SER A 813 -2.93 -31.53 17.31
CA SER A 813 -2.80 -30.61 18.43
C SER A 813 -3.98 -30.76 19.41
N PRO A 814 -3.81 -30.45 20.71
CA PRO A 814 -4.91 -30.47 21.68
C PRO A 814 -6.08 -29.54 21.29
N GLU A 815 -5.80 -28.40 20.66
CA GLU A 815 -6.80 -27.43 20.22
C GLU A 815 -7.61 -27.94 19.03
N GLY A 816 -6.98 -28.72 18.15
CA GLY A 816 -7.49 -29.13 16.86
C GLY A 816 -7.72 -27.95 15.92
N VAL A 817 -8.53 -28.16 14.87
CA VAL A 817 -8.99 -27.11 13.95
C VAL A 817 -10.48 -26.91 14.13
N THR A 818 -10.90 -25.67 14.39
CA THR A 818 -12.32 -25.30 14.42
C THR A 818 -12.59 -24.15 13.45
N VAL A 819 -13.56 -24.36 12.58
CA VAL A 819 -14.08 -23.37 11.64
C VAL A 819 -15.54 -23.16 11.95
N LYS A 820 -15.99 -21.92 12.09
CA LYS A 820 -17.40 -21.60 12.25
C LYS A 820 -17.82 -20.48 11.33
N ARG A 821 -19.09 -20.55 10.92
CA ARG A 821 -19.78 -19.56 10.10
C ARG A 821 -19.11 -19.31 8.76
N LEU A 822 -18.40 -20.29 8.19
CA LEU A 822 -17.71 -20.13 6.91
C LEU A 822 -18.75 -20.19 5.78
N PRO A 823 -18.97 -19.11 5.01
CA PRO A 823 -19.87 -19.15 3.86
C PRO A 823 -19.31 -20.08 2.78
N THR A 824 -20.19 -20.85 2.17
CA THR A 824 -19.92 -21.66 0.97
C THR A 824 -21.01 -21.38 -0.05
N TRP A 825 -20.86 -21.86 -1.29
CA TRP A 825 -21.96 -21.79 -2.26
C TRP A 825 -23.18 -22.59 -1.82
N HIS A 826 -23.03 -23.50 -0.86
CA HIS A 826 -24.05 -24.44 -0.45
C HIS A 826 -24.69 -24.10 0.89
N GLY A 827 -24.31 -22.99 1.52
CA GLY A 827 -24.73 -22.59 2.86
C GLY A 827 -23.54 -22.31 3.77
N THR A 828 -23.80 -22.16 5.05
CA THR A 828 -22.84 -21.85 6.10
C THR A 828 -22.30 -23.12 6.74
N LEU A 829 -20.98 -23.31 6.65
CA LEU A 829 -20.25 -24.45 7.20
C LEU A 829 -19.69 -24.13 8.60
N ASN A 830 -19.91 -25.04 9.53
CA ASN A 830 -19.17 -25.16 10.78
C ASN A 830 -18.53 -26.55 10.85
N TYR A 831 -17.29 -26.63 11.30
CA TYR A 831 -16.72 -27.90 11.69
C TYR A 831 -15.67 -27.82 12.79
N ARG A 832 -15.49 -28.94 13.50
CA ARG A 832 -14.33 -29.18 14.36
C ARG A 832 -13.67 -30.49 13.98
N MET A 833 -12.36 -30.46 13.77
CA MET A 833 -11.50 -31.60 13.46
C MET A 833 -10.44 -31.74 14.55
N ALA A 834 -10.44 -32.85 15.28
CA ALA A 834 -9.48 -33.14 16.34
C ALA A 834 -9.39 -34.65 16.61
N MET A 835 -8.25 -35.12 17.13
CA MET A 835 -8.10 -36.50 17.56
C MET A 835 -9.02 -36.78 18.76
N SER A 836 -9.83 -37.85 18.70
CA SER A 836 -10.56 -38.35 19.87
C SER A 836 -9.71 -39.28 20.73
N ASP A 837 -8.78 -39.98 20.08
CA ASP A 837 -7.79 -40.90 20.64
C ASP A 837 -6.61 -41.02 19.64
N PRO A 838 -5.52 -41.75 19.92
CA PRO A 838 -4.36 -41.82 19.02
C PRO A 838 -4.63 -42.36 17.60
N ASP A 839 -5.73 -43.10 17.41
CA ASP A 839 -6.04 -43.81 16.18
C ASP A 839 -7.34 -43.35 15.50
N THR A 840 -8.05 -42.39 16.10
CA THR A 840 -9.31 -41.86 15.55
C THR A 840 -9.30 -40.34 15.51
N LEU A 841 -9.47 -39.79 14.30
CA LEU A 841 -9.75 -38.37 14.09
C LEU A 841 -11.27 -38.19 13.98
N ARG A 842 -11.84 -37.34 14.84
CA ARG A 842 -13.26 -37.00 14.81
C ARG A 842 -13.48 -35.66 14.14
N VAL A 843 -14.39 -35.63 13.18
CA VAL A 843 -14.83 -34.42 12.48
C VAL A 843 -16.33 -34.23 12.68
N ARG A 844 -16.71 -33.14 13.36
CA ARG A 844 -18.11 -32.75 13.55
C ARG A 844 -18.47 -31.66 12.57
N LEU A 845 -19.40 -31.92 11.66
CA LEU A 845 -19.91 -31.01 10.64
C LEU A 845 -21.31 -30.53 11.04
N SER A 846 -21.53 -29.22 11.03
CA SER A 846 -22.84 -28.60 11.33
C SER A 846 -23.03 -27.26 10.61
N GLY A 847 -24.25 -26.71 10.63
CA GLY A 847 -24.64 -25.52 9.88
C GLY A 847 -25.88 -25.77 9.04
N ASP A 848 -25.99 -25.10 7.90
CA ASP A 848 -27.12 -25.19 6.97
C ASP A 848 -26.69 -25.56 5.53
N VAL A 849 -25.53 -26.22 5.38
CA VAL A 849 -25.04 -26.69 4.08
C VAL A 849 -26.02 -27.68 3.45
N VAL A 850 -26.50 -27.34 2.25
CA VAL A 850 -27.21 -28.25 1.35
C VAL A 850 -26.16 -29.11 0.65
N VAL A 851 -26.20 -30.42 0.90
CA VAL A 851 -25.23 -31.36 0.31
C VAL A 851 -25.24 -31.21 -1.22
N PRO A 852 -24.10 -30.87 -1.84
CA PRO A 852 -24.06 -30.65 -3.27
C PRO A 852 -24.13 -31.98 -4.03
N PRO A 853 -24.43 -31.99 -5.35
CA PRO A 853 -24.57 -33.24 -6.10
C PRO A 853 -23.33 -34.16 -6.07
N GLY A 854 -22.13 -33.57 -6.03
CA GLY A 854 -20.86 -34.28 -5.85
C GLY A 854 -20.60 -34.79 -4.42
N GLY A 855 -21.43 -34.37 -3.46
CA GLY A 855 -21.25 -34.63 -2.03
C GLY A 855 -20.23 -33.71 -1.37
N ILE A 856 -20.05 -33.91 -0.06
CA ILE A 856 -18.98 -33.26 0.71
C ILE A 856 -17.78 -34.22 0.71
N VAL A 857 -16.62 -33.74 0.24
CA VAL A 857 -15.37 -34.51 0.22
C VAL A 857 -14.51 -34.05 1.39
N LEU A 858 -14.41 -34.90 2.41
CA LEU A 858 -13.57 -34.64 3.58
C LEU A 858 -12.21 -35.31 3.41
N HIS A 859 -11.14 -34.51 3.49
CA HIS A 859 -9.77 -35.01 3.48
C HIS A 859 -9.28 -35.37 4.88
N SER A 860 -8.57 -36.50 4.96
CA SER A 860 -7.75 -36.87 6.10
C SER A 860 -6.50 -35.98 6.15
N PRO A 861 -6.24 -35.26 7.25
CA PRO A 861 -5.03 -34.47 7.40
C PRO A 861 -3.80 -35.32 7.75
N LEU A 862 -3.96 -36.58 8.18
CA LEU A 862 -2.85 -37.41 8.64
C LEU A 862 -2.17 -38.15 7.47
N ASP A 863 -0.86 -38.31 7.58
CA ASP A 863 -0.03 -39.13 6.66
C ASP A 863 -0.12 -40.63 6.99
N ARG A 864 -1.34 -41.09 7.29
CA ARG A 864 -1.70 -42.48 7.60
C ARG A 864 -2.90 -42.86 6.73
N PRO A 865 -2.89 -44.03 6.06
CA PRO A 865 -4.03 -44.45 5.26
C PRO A 865 -5.24 -44.71 6.15
N LEU A 866 -6.43 -44.38 5.66
CA LEU A 866 -7.69 -44.67 6.34
C LEU A 866 -7.94 -46.19 6.39
N ARG A 867 -8.22 -46.71 7.58
CA ARG A 867 -8.59 -48.13 7.82
C ARG A 867 -10.09 -48.34 7.76
N ALA A 868 -10.85 -47.44 8.35
CA ALA A 868 -12.31 -47.46 8.37
C ALA A 868 -12.83 -46.04 8.58
N VAL A 869 -14.05 -45.76 8.10
CA VAL A 869 -14.74 -44.50 8.39
C VAL A 869 -16.16 -44.81 8.80
N THR A 870 -16.63 -44.13 9.85
CA THR A 870 -18.04 -44.10 10.21
C THR A 870 -18.60 -42.69 10.07
N VAL A 871 -19.83 -42.58 9.54
CA VAL A 871 -20.57 -41.32 9.47
C VAL A 871 -21.89 -41.51 10.19
N ASN A 872 -22.13 -40.69 11.22
CA ASN A 872 -23.26 -40.82 12.14
C ASN A 872 -23.39 -42.25 12.70
N GLY A 873 -22.24 -42.88 13.02
CA GLY A 873 -22.14 -44.24 13.53
C GLY A 873 -22.34 -45.36 12.50
N GLN A 874 -22.56 -45.04 11.21
CA GLN A 874 -22.71 -46.02 10.15
C GLN A 874 -21.41 -46.18 9.35
N PRO A 875 -20.91 -47.41 9.13
CA PRO A 875 -19.71 -47.62 8.33
C PRO A 875 -19.97 -47.28 6.85
N ILE A 876 -19.02 -46.62 6.20
CA ILE A 876 -19.10 -46.33 4.77
C ILE A 876 -18.23 -47.32 3.97
N PRO A 877 -18.79 -48.00 2.95
CA PRO A 877 -18.07 -49.01 2.16
C PRO A 877 -17.08 -48.42 1.13
N THR A 878 -17.28 -47.17 0.70
CA THR A 878 -16.45 -46.50 -0.30
C THR A 878 -15.41 -45.60 0.38
N LEU A 879 -14.18 -46.10 0.47
CA LEU A 879 -13.03 -45.42 1.04
C LEU A 879 -11.98 -45.19 -0.05
N THR A 880 -11.42 -44.00 -0.11
CA THR A 880 -10.08 -43.82 -0.70
C THR A 880 -9.04 -43.87 0.42
N THR A 881 -7.76 -43.80 0.07
CA THR A 881 -6.66 -43.81 1.05
C THR A 881 -6.71 -42.64 2.03
N ASP A 882 -7.25 -41.50 1.61
CA ASP A 882 -7.11 -40.20 2.27
C ASP A 882 -8.36 -39.32 2.21
N THR A 883 -9.42 -39.71 1.49
CA THR A 883 -10.68 -38.95 1.43
C THR A 883 -11.92 -39.80 1.65
N VAL A 884 -12.95 -39.18 2.22
CA VAL A 884 -14.30 -39.75 2.35
C VAL A 884 -15.34 -38.83 1.72
N ARG A 885 -16.27 -39.42 0.97
CA ARG A 885 -17.46 -38.74 0.45
C ARG A 885 -18.61 -38.86 1.45
N ILE A 886 -19.20 -37.72 1.78
CA ILE A 886 -20.31 -37.59 2.74
C ILE A 886 -21.53 -37.10 1.95
N ASP A 887 -22.64 -37.83 2.07
CA ASP A 887 -23.91 -37.60 1.37
C ASP A 887 -25.01 -37.04 2.29
N ARG A 888 -24.70 -36.84 3.58
CA ARG A 888 -25.63 -36.35 4.62
C ARG A 888 -25.02 -35.22 5.41
N PHE A 889 -25.85 -34.27 5.82
CA PHE A 889 -25.45 -33.13 6.65
C PHE A 889 -26.59 -32.74 7.60
N PRO A 890 -26.34 -32.42 8.89
CA PRO A 890 -25.05 -32.46 9.58
C PRO A 890 -24.50 -33.89 9.72
N ALA A 891 -23.21 -34.00 10.05
CA ALA A 891 -22.53 -35.29 10.16
C ALA A 891 -21.47 -35.30 11.25
N GLU A 892 -21.39 -36.38 12.02
CA GLU A 892 -20.22 -36.74 12.82
C GLU A 892 -19.47 -37.85 12.08
N VAL A 893 -18.19 -37.60 11.78
CA VAL A 893 -17.33 -38.47 10.97
C VAL A 893 -16.15 -38.92 11.82
N ASP A 894 -16.00 -40.23 12.01
CA ASP A 894 -14.82 -40.81 12.66
C ASP A 894 -13.95 -41.46 11.59
N LEU A 895 -12.74 -40.93 11.42
CA LEU A 895 -11.69 -41.47 10.56
C LEU A 895 -10.77 -42.35 11.41
N HIS A 896 -10.77 -43.66 11.16
CA HIS A 896 -9.95 -44.61 11.92
C HIS A 896 -8.68 -44.97 11.15
N TYR A 897 -7.56 -45.00 11.87
CA TYR A 897 -6.22 -45.22 11.34
C TYR A 897 -5.57 -46.49 11.94
N PRO A 898 -4.57 -47.10 11.27
CA PRO A 898 -3.81 -48.23 11.82
C PRO A 898 -2.94 -47.78 12.99
N SER A 899 -2.97 -48.48 14.13
CA SER A 899 -2.22 -48.09 15.34
C SER A 899 -0.75 -47.79 15.10
N ILE A 900 -0.26 -46.71 15.71
CA ILE A 900 1.18 -46.37 15.69
C ILE A 900 1.89 -47.41 16.59
N PRO A 901 2.88 -48.17 16.07
CA PRO A 901 3.67 -49.08 16.90
C PRO A 901 4.29 -48.28 18.06
N ALA A 902 4.17 -48.77 19.30
CA ALA A 902 4.85 -48.16 20.43
C ALA A 902 6.37 -48.14 20.14
N GLN A 903 6.95 -46.93 20.06
CA GLN A 903 8.39 -46.74 19.99
C GLN A 903 9.03 -46.92 21.36
#